data_AF-A0A8D0GJ74-F1
#
_entry.id   AF-A0A8D0GJ74-F1
#
_cell.length_a   1.000
_cell.length_b   1.000
_cell.length_c   1.000
_cell.angle_alpha   90.00
_cell.angle_beta   90.00
_cell.angle_gamma   90.00
#
_symmetry.space_group_name_H-M   'P 1'
#
loop_
_entity.id
_entity.type
_entity.pdbx_description
1 polymer ?
#
loop_
_entity_poly.entity_id
_entity_poly.type
_entity_poly.pdbx_seq_one_letter_code
_entity_poly.pdbx_strand_id
1 'polypeptide(L)'
;MLHHIEEPCSLGAHAAVIVPPTWIIKVKKPQNSLKNSTRRKKRTSFKRKASKKGNEENKGRPFVIKPISSPLMKPLLVFVNPKSGGNQGTKVLQMFMWYLNPRQVFDLSQEGPRDALELYRKVPNLRILACGGDGTVGWILSILDELQLSPQPPVAILPLGTGNDLARTLNWGGGYTDEPVSKILCHVEDGTIVQLDRWNLQVERNPDLPQDELEDGACKLPLSVFNNYFSLGFDAHVTLEFHESREANPEKFNSRFRNKMFYAGVSWDMLYRMCDGTDLTPKIQELKFQCIVFLNIPRYCAGTMPWGNPGDHRDFEPQRHDDGYIEVIGFTMASLAALHVGGHGERLHQCREVTLLTYKSIPMQVDGEPCRLVPSLIRICLRNQANMVQKSKRRTSMPFLNDPHSVPDRLRIRVNRISLQDYEGLHYDKEKLREASWKERLAGAIIAAKAIPLGIIVVRGDCDLETCRMYVDRLQEDLQSVTSATQRVRYQDQESSFPRVLSVQRLSPRWCFLDATSADRFYRIDRSQEHLHFVTEISQDEIFILDPELVVSQQAGTPPGMPDLVVDNCTGDPIPFLLLSFAALLQAVIAGDLLKVSKVGSNLLIQGPDHCSLLHHAAKTGHSEIVKYILEHGPSELLDMTDSETGETALHKAACQRHRSICQLLVDAGASLRKTDSKGKTPRDKAQQAGDADLASYLESHQNYQIVSHEDLETAV
;
A
#
# COMPACT_ATOMS: atom_id res chain seq x y z
N MET A 1 22.79 39.54 11.45
CA MET A 1 21.41 39.59 10.91
C MET A 1 21.02 38.17 10.59
N LEU A 2 20.12 37.60 11.39
CA LEU A 2 19.44 36.35 11.03
C LEU A 2 18.54 36.70 9.85
N HIS A 3 18.77 36.09 8.68
CA HIS A 3 17.81 36.14 7.59
C HIS A 3 16.52 35.52 8.12
N HIS A 4 15.57 36.37 8.51
CA HIS A 4 14.20 35.96 8.72
C HIS A 4 13.71 35.45 7.38
N ILE A 5 13.42 34.15 7.30
CA ILE A 5 12.59 33.62 6.22
C ILE A 5 11.21 34.22 6.51
N GLU A 6 10.83 35.24 5.75
CA GLU A 6 9.61 36.03 5.97
C GLU A 6 8.31 35.27 5.63
N GLU A 7 8.42 34.08 5.04
CA GLU A 7 7.26 33.23 4.78
C GLU A 7 6.86 32.46 6.05
N PRO A 8 5.63 32.66 6.57
CA PRO A 8 5.12 31.87 7.69
C PRO A 8 4.98 30.40 7.24
N CYS A 9 5.75 29.51 7.86
CA CYS A 9 5.63 28.07 7.62
C CYS A 9 4.25 27.58 8.08
N SER A 10 3.38 27.26 7.13
CA SER A 10 2.02 26.74 7.40
C SER A 10 2.01 25.28 7.88
N LEU A 11 3.17 24.62 7.92
CA LEU A 11 3.35 23.17 8.15
C LEU A 11 2.68 22.28 7.08
N GLY A 12 2.11 22.88 6.02
CA GLY A 12 1.52 22.18 4.89
C GLY A 12 0.23 21.41 5.23
N ALA A 13 -0.12 20.45 4.35
CA ALA A 13 -1.35 19.65 4.48
C ALA A 13 -1.42 18.79 5.75
N HIS A 14 -0.26 18.48 6.36
CA HIS A 14 -0.14 17.62 7.54
C HIS A 14 0.08 18.40 8.83
N ALA A 15 -0.30 19.69 8.85
CA ALA A 15 -0.11 20.58 10.01
C ALA A 15 -0.72 20.04 11.31
N ALA A 16 -1.81 19.27 11.22
CA ALA A 16 -2.49 18.70 12.38
C ALA A 16 -1.66 17.63 13.12
N VAL A 17 -0.82 16.88 12.40
CA VAL A 17 0.01 15.81 12.97
C VAL A 17 1.44 16.26 13.30
N ILE A 18 1.93 17.35 12.70
CA ILE A 18 3.29 17.85 12.91
C ILE A 18 3.39 18.63 14.23
N VAL A 19 4.31 18.22 15.11
CA VAL A 19 4.73 19.02 16.28
C VAL A 19 5.41 20.32 15.83
N PRO A 20 4.82 21.50 16.07
CA PRO A 20 5.39 22.77 15.63
C PRO A 20 6.70 23.10 16.38
N PRO A 21 7.69 23.74 15.72
CA PRO A 21 8.91 24.19 16.39
C PRO A 21 8.65 25.12 17.59
N THR A 22 7.55 25.88 17.55
CA THR A 22 7.13 26.79 18.63
C THR A 22 6.79 26.08 19.94
N TRP A 23 6.51 24.78 19.90
CA TRP A 23 6.27 23.97 21.11
C TRP A 23 7.57 23.52 21.79
N ILE A 24 8.71 23.59 21.10
CA ILE A 24 9.98 23.03 21.55
C ILE A 24 10.78 24.13 22.25
N ILE A 25 10.83 24.08 23.58
CA ILE A 25 11.50 25.09 24.39
C ILE A 25 12.82 24.54 24.90
N LYS A 26 13.92 25.17 24.50
CA LYS A 26 15.26 24.85 25.01
C LYS A 26 15.33 25.17 26.51
N VAL A 27 15.71 24.18 27.30
CA VAL A 27 15.94 24.40 28.74
C VAL A 27 17.29 25.06 28.91
N LYS A 28 17.33 26.28 29.46
CA LYS A 28 18.60 26.93 29.81
C LYS A 28 19.23 26.12 30.95
N LYS A 29 20.40 25.50 30.70
CA LYS A 29 21.23 24.99 31.79
C LYS A 29 21.55 26.18 32.72
N PRO A 30 21.41 26.05 34.05
CA PRO A 30 21.88 27.09 34.95
C PRO A 30 23.37 27.29 34.67
N GLN A 31 23.74 28.46 34.14
CA GLN A 31 25.14 28.86 34.10
C GLN A 31 25.56 29.05 35.54
N ASN A 32 26.43 28.18 36.05
CA ASN A 32 27.23 28.53 37.21
C ASN A 32 28.03 29.77 36.84
N SER A 33 27.66 30.91 37.43
CA SER A 33 28.39 32.16 37.30
C SER A 33 29.85 31.92 37.66
N LEU A 34 30.73 32.24 36.70
CA LEU A 34 32.16 32.25 36.86
C LEU A 34 32.61 33.16 38.02
N LYS A 35 33.60 32.66 38.77
CA LYS A 35 34.58 33.37 39.63
C LYS A 35 34.15 33.70 41.06
N ASN A 36 34.64 32.88 42.01
CA ASN A 36 35.66 33.40 42.91
C ASN A 36 36.65 32.34 43.37
N SER A 37 37.91 32.75 43.40
CA SER A 37 39.09 31.92 43.53
C SER A 37 39.25 31.37 44.96
N THR A 38 39.64 30.09 45.01
CA THR A 38 40.54 29.48 45.97
C THR A 38 41.05 30.34 47.15
N ARG A 39 40.46 30.12 48.34
CA ARG A 39 41.23 30.18 49.59
C ARG A 39 40.92 28.97 50.47
N ARG A 40 41.97 28.17 50.66
CA ARG A 40 42.08 26.95 51.48
C ARG A 40 41.28 27.01 52.79
N LYS A 41 40.59 25.90 53.14
CA LYS A 41 40.78 25.23 54.44
C LYS A 41 40.25 23.79 54.45
N LYS A 42 41.13 22.91 54.90
CA LYS A 42 41.00 21.47 55.17
C LYS A 42 40.01 21.26 56.34
N ARG A 43 39.03 20.35 56.23
CA ARG A 43 38.62 19.46 57.35
C ARG A 43 37.65 18.35 56.93
N THR A 44 37.96 17.20 57.48
CA THR A 44 37.28 15.90 57.50
C THR A 44 35.94 15.93 58.22
N SER A 45 34.91 15.25 57.71
CA SER A 45 34.04 14.36 58.50
C SER A 45 32.87 13.83 57.67
N PHE A 46 32.67 12.51 57.75
CA PHE A 46 31.43 11.84 57.43
C PHE A 46 30.24 12.48 58.16
N LYS A 47 29.21 12.89 57.42
CA LYS A 47 27.83 12.86 57.92
C LYS A 47 26.84 12.83 56.76
N ARG A 48 26.24 11.66 56.56
CA ARG A 48 24.99 11.50 55.81
C ARG A 48 23.97 12.46 56.42
N LYS A 49 23.46 13.40 55.62
CA LYS A 49 22.21 14.12 55.91
C LYS A 49 21.30 13.93 54.70
N ALA A 50 20.25 13.14 54.92
CA ALA A 50 19.11 13.07 54.05
C ALA A 50 18.50 14.47 53.94
N SER A 51 18.47 15.03 52.72
CA SER A 51 17.71 16.25 52.43
C SER A 51 16.58 15.91 51.46
N LYS A 52 15.40 15.77 52.07
CA LYS A 52 14.11 16.25 51.59
C LYS A 52 13.87 16.13 50.08
N LYS A 53 13.17 15.04 49.74
CA LYS A 53 12.42 14.75 48.52
C LYS A 53 11.72 16.03 48.02
N GLY A 54 12.36 16.72 47.09
CA GLY A 54 11.83 17.86 46.34
C GLY A 54 11.95 17.52 44.86
N ASN A 55 10.82 17.59 44.16
CA ASN A 55 10.55 17.11 42.81
C ASN A 55 11.75 17.13 41.83
N GLU A 56 12.34 15.95 41.55
CA GLU A 56 13.45 15.76 40.59
C GLU A 56 12.94 15.47 39.16
N GLU A 57 11.93 16.18 38.65
CA GLU A 57 11.35 15.88 37.32
C GLU A 57 12.13 16.45 36.12
N ASN A 58 13.22 17.20 36.31
CA ASN A 58 13.87 17.94 35.22
C ASN A 58 15.41 17.84 35.20
N LYS A 59 15.97 16.68 35.52
CA LYS A 59 17.41 16.45 35.32
C LYS A 59 17.71 16.08 33.86
N GLY A 60 18.38 16.97 33.15
CA GLY A 60 19.22 16.63 32.00
C GLY A 60 18.62 16.83 30.59
N ARG A 61 17.31 17.06 30.44
CA ARG A 61 16.70 17.19 29.10
C ARG A 61 17.08 18.53 28.44
N PRO A 62 17.63 18.53 27.21
CA PRO A 62 18.04 19.75 26.52
C PRO A 62 16.88 20.67 26.12
N PHE A 63 15.67 20.12 26.04
CA PHE A 63 14.43 20.84 25.71
C PHE A 63 13.22 20.19 26.41
N VAL A 64 12.11 20.92 26.41
CA VAL A 64 10.78 20.45 26.86
C VAL A 64 9.74 20.78 25.80
N ILE A 65 8.67 19.97 25.73
CA ILE A 65 7.53 20.21 24.85
C ILE A 65 6.46 20.97 25.64
N LYS A 66 6.07 22.15 25.16
CA LYS A 66 4.95 22.94 25.68
C LYS A 66 3.86 23.07 24.60
N PRO A 67 2.86 22.19 24.61
CA PRO A 67 1.80 22.21 23.62
C PRO A 67 0.89 23.42 23.80
N ILE A 68 0.31 23.88 22.69
CA ILE A 68 -0.81 24.82 22.69
C ILE A 68 -2.05 23.99 22.40
N SER A 69 -3.02 23.98 23.32
CA SER A 69 -4.23 23.18 23.18
C SER A 69 -5.05 23.63 21.96
N SER A 70 -5.27 22.69 21.04
CA SER A 70 -6.19 22.85 19.91
C SER A 70 -6.89 21.52 19.67
N PRO A 71 -8.24 21.49 19.58
CA PRO A 71 -8.99 20.26 19.35
C PRO A 71 -8.77 19.68 17.94
N LEU A 72 -8.30 20.51 17.00
CA LEU A 72 -8.02 20.11 15.62
C LEU A 72 -6.66 19.43 15.46
N MET A 73 -5.74 19.65 16.41
CA MET A 73 -4.41 19.05 16.35
C MET A 73 -4.46 17.62 16.90
N LYS A 74 -3.77 16.71 16.18
CA LYS A 74 -3.56 15.31 16.54
C LYS A 74 -2.07 14.97 16.42
N PRO A 75 -1.20 15.55 17.26
CA PRO A 75 0.25 15.41 17.10
C PRO A 75 0.68 13.94 17.09
N LEU A 76 1.63 13.61 16.22
CA LEU A 76 2.07 12.23 15.99
C LEU A 76 3.47 11.97 16.54
N LEU A 77 3.62 10.88 17.29
CA LEU A 77 4.93 10.28 17.56
C LEU A 77 5.14 9.08 16.65
N VAL A 78 6.29 9.02 15.98
CA VAL A 78 6.68 7.90 15.14
C VAL A 78 7.80 7.13 15.81
N PHE A 79 7.56 5.87 16.14
CA PHE A 79 8.58 4.95 16.64
C PHE A 79 8.95 3.98 15.54
N VAL A 80 10.22 3.96 15.17
CA VAL A 80 10.72 3.09 14.09
C VAL A 80 11.72 2.11 14.66
N ASN A 81 11.55 0.83 14.34
CA ASN A 81 12.57 -0.19 14.54
C ASN A 81 13.40 -0.35 13.25
N PRO A 82 14.63 0.18 13.17
CA PRO A 82 15.38 0.23 11.92
C PRO A 82 15.74 -1.13 11.32
N LYS A 83 15.78 -2.18 12.17
CA LYS A 83 16.10 -3.55 11.79
C LYS A 83 14.91 -4.30 11.16
N SER A 84 13.71 -3.75 11.25
CA SER A 84 12.51 -4.40 10.69
C SER A 84 12.46 -4.30 9.16
N GLY A 85 11.76 -5.26 8.54
CA GLY A 85 11.46 -5.24 7.10
C GLY A 85 12.66 -5.49 6.19
N GLY A 86 13.64 -6.28 6.62
CA GLY A 86 14.86 -6.48 5.83
C GLY A 86 15.65 -5.19 5.62
N ASN A 87 15.80 -4.39 6.70
CA ASN A 87 16.41 -3.05 6.72
C ASN A 87 15.59 -1.91 6.10
N GLN A 88 14.34 -2.15 5.69
CA GLN A 88 13.41 -1.08 5.28
C GLN A 88 13.17 -0.06 6.42
N GLY A 89 13.22 -0.48 7.69
CA GLY A 89 13.05 0.41 8.83
C GLY A 89 13.99 1.62 8.83
N THR A 90 15.23 1.46 8.35
CA THR A 90 16.19 2.58 8.25
C THR A 90 15.75 3.62 7.22
N LYS A 91 15.23 3.17 6.07
CA LYS A 91 14.67 4.04 5.03
C LYS A 91 13.44 4.78 5.54
N VAL A 92 12.53 4.06 6.20
CA VAL A 92 11.32 4.62 6.81
C VAL A 92 11.65 5.69 7.86
N LEU A 93 12.64 5.43 8.72
CA LEU A 93 13.11 6.39 9.72
C LEU A 93 13.56 7.71 9.05
N GLN A 94 14.41 7.62 8.03
CA GLN A 94 14.89 8.80 7.29
C GLN A 94 13.75 9.55 6.59
N MET A 95 12.82 8.82 5.97
CA MET A 95 11.65 9.42 5.33
C MET A 95 10.81 10.22 6.33
N PHE A 96 10.46 9.64 7.49
CA PHE A 96 9.70 10.40 8.50
C PHE A 96 10.47 11.59 9.05
N MET A 97 11.78 11.48 9.27
CA MET A 97 12.60 12.63 9.72
C MET A 97 12.64 13.79 8.71
N TRP A 98 12.37 13.52 7.43
CA TRP A 98 12.30 14.55 6.39
C TRP A 98 10.94 15.26 6.35
N TYR A 99 9.86 14.51 6.51
CA TYR A 99 8.48 15.04 6.39
C TYR A 99 7.94 15.59 7.71
N LEU A 100 8.42 15.08 8.84
CA LEU A 100 8.01 15.47 10.17
C LEU A 100 9.12 16.24 10.86
N ASN A 101 8.77 17.05 11.86
CA ASN A 101 9.75 17.56 12.83
C ASN A 101 10.58 16.39 13.41
N PRO A 102 11.92 16.38 13.26
CA PRO A 102 12.76 15.27 13.71
C PRO A 102 12.65 14.95 15.20
N ARG A 103 12.11 15.87 16.02
CA ARG A 103 11.88 15.64 17.45
C ARG A 103 10.66 14.78 17.76
N GLN A 104 9.86 14.41 16.75
CA GLN A 104 8.70 13.52 16.90
C GLN A 104 8.94 12.12 16.31
N VAL A 105 10.14 11.86 15.79
CA VAL A 105 10.54 10.57 15.18
C VAL A 105 11.64 9.94 16.03
N PHE A 106 11.45 8.70 16.45
CA PHE A 106 12.30 8.00 17.40
C PHE A 106 12.79 6.66 16.86
N ASP A 107 14.08 6.42 17.02
CA ASP A 107 14.73 5.15 16.74
C ASP A 107 14.69 4.25 17.98
N LEU A 108 13.87 3.19 17.90
CA LEU A 108 13.68 2.23 18.99
C LEU A 108 14.93 1.41 19.33
N SER A 109 15.93 1.35 18.43
CA SER A 109 17.18 0.64 18.68
C SER A 109 18.16 1.42 19.56
N GLN A 110 18.00 2.75 19.62
CA GLN A 110 18.86 3.64 20.41
C GLN A 110 18.19 4.05 21.72
N GLU A 111 16.98 4.60 21.61
CA GLU A 111 16.21 5.14 22.71
C GLU A 111 14.83 4.45 22.68
N GLY A 112 14.61 3.49 23.59
CA GLY A 112 13.31 2.81 23.72
C GLY A 112 12.16 3.81 23.93
N PRO A 113 10.89 3.38 23.81
CA PRO A 113 9.77 4.32 23.68
C PRO A 113 9.47 5.13 24.95
N ARG A 114 9.99 4.71 26.10
CA ARG A 114 9.67 5.27 27.43
C ARG A 114 9.99 6.76 27.55
N ASP A 115 11.20 7.17 27.20
CA ASP A 115 11.63 8.56 27.39
C ASP A 115 10.88 9.53 26.47
N ALA A 116 10.60 9.09 25.24
CA ALA A 116 9.78 9.82 24.27
C ALA A 116 8.33 9.98 24.78
N LEU A 117 7.70 8.91 25.23
CA LEU A 117 6.34 8.96 25.77
C LEU A 117 6.25 9.85 27.01
N GLU A 118 7.26 9.82 27.88
CA GLU A 118 7.34 10.71 29.04
C GLU A 118 7.52 12.19 28.63
N LEU A 119 8.31 12.45 27.60
CA LEU A 119 8.54 13.80 27.06
C LEU A 119 7.27 14.42 26.48
N TYR A 120 6.41 13.61 25.88
CA TYR A 120 5.18 14.04 25.21
C TYR A 120 3.90 13.78 26.02
N ARG A 121 4.00 13.29 27.26
CA ARG A 121 2.87 12.96 28.15
C ARG A 121 1.81 14.06 28.29
N LYS A 122 2.20 15.34 28.19
CA LYS A 122 1.30 16.49 28.34
C LYS A 122 0.67 16.96 27.02
N VAL A 123 0.98 16.31 25.91
CA VAL A 123 0.46 16.68 24.58
C VAL A 123 -0.97 16.15 24.41
N PRO A 124 -1.96 17.02 24.14
CA PRO A 124 -3.33 16.60 23.94
C PRO A 124 -3.49 15.89 22.59
N ASN A 125 -4.48 14.99 22.48
CA ASN A 125 -4.83 14.27 21.24
C ASN A 125 -3.65 13.55 20.56
N LEU A 126 -2.65 13.14 21.35
CA LEU A 126 -1.44 12.48 20.87
C LEU A 126 -1.81 11.16 20.18
N ARG A 127 -1.28 10.93 18.99
CA ARG A 127 -1.32 9.63 18.29
C ARG A 127 0.10 9.04 18.21
N ILE A 128 0.18 7.72 18.11
CA ILE A 128 1.44 7.00 17.97
C ILE A 128 1.41 6.17 16.68
N LEU A 129 2.50 6.17 15.93
CA LEU A 129 2.74 5.26 14.82
C LEU A 129 3.91 4.34 15.17
N ALA A 130 3.64 3.04 15.26
CA ALA A 130 4.63 2.00 15.49
C ALA A 130 5.04 1.38 14.15
N CYS A 131 6.28 1.63 13.71
CA CYS A 131 6.85 1.05 12.50
C CYS A 131 7.72 -0.16 12.85
N GLY A 132 7.18 -1.36 12.66
CA GLY A 132 7.79 -2.62 13.08
C GLY A 132 6.89 -3.83 12.83
N GLY A 133 7.22 -4.96 13.45
CA GLY A 133 6.33 -6.13 13.53
C GLY A 133 5.46 -6.11 14.79
N ASP A 134 4.68 -7.18 15.01
CA ASP A 134 3.76 -7.30 16.15
C ASP A 134 4.46 -7.11 17.51
N GLY A 135 5.67 -7.68 17.69
CA GLY A 135 6.46 -7.48 18.92
C GLY A 135 6.87 -6.02 19.19
N THR A 136 7.08 -5.21 18.13
CA THR A 136 7.34 -3.77 18.29
C THR A 136 6.11 -3.03 18.83
N VAL A 137 4.92 -3.39 18.34
CA VAL A 137 3.65 -2.83 18.83
C VAL A 137 3.41 -3.26 20.27
N GLY A 138 3.60 -4.54 20.60
CA GLY A 138 3.47 -5.08 21.96
C GLY A 138 4.40 -4.40 22.98
N TRP A 139 5.63 -4.07 22.57
CA TRP A 139 6.57 -3.33 23.42
C TRP A 139 6.06 -1.92 23.75
N ILE A 140 5.58 -1.17 22.74
CA ILE A 140 5.03 0.18 22.93
C ILE A 140 3.80 0.13 23.85
N LEU A 141 2.88 -0.82 23.63
CA LEU A 141 1.68 -1.00 24.47
C LEU A 141 2.03 -1.31 25.93
N SER A 142 3.06 -2.12 26.16
CA SER A 142 3.54 -2.44 27.51
C SER A 142 4.08 -1.21 28.24
N ILE A 143 4.82 -0.34 27.54
CA ILE A 143 5.30 0.92 28.13
C ILE A 143 4.15 1.90 28.36
N LEU A 144 3.14 1.93 27.50
CA LEU A 144 1.93 2.75 27.73
C LEU A 144 1.19 2.32 29.01
N ASP A 145 1.09 1.01 29.28
CA ASP A 145 0.52 0.50 30.53
C ASP A 145 1.31 0.95 31.76
N GLU A 146 2.65 0.90 31.68
CA GLU A 146 3.52 1.33 32.79
C GLU A 146 3.40 2.82 33.08
N LEU A 147 3.27 3.64 32.04
CA LEU A 147 3.24 5.09 32.14
C LEU A 147 1.86 5.64 32.53
N GLN A 148 0.79 4.86 32.31
CA GLN A 148 -0.60 5.19 32.63
C GLN A 148 -1.01 6.58 32.12
N LEU A 149 -0.72 6.86 30.85
CA LEU A 149 -1.05 8.13 30.22
C LEU A 149 -2.57 8.34 30.18
N SER A 150 -3.01 9.58 30.47
CA SER A 150 -4.43 9.94 30.48
C SER A 150 -4.66 11.22 29.65
N PRO A 151 -5.46 11.16 28.57
CA PRO A 151 -6.01 9.95 27.95
C PRO A 151 -4.91 9.07 27.32
N GLN A 152 -5.17 7.76 27.18
CA GLN A 152 -4.21 6.85 26.55
C GLN A 152 -4.16 7.10 25.03
N PRO A 153 -2.98 7.39 24.46
CA PRO A 153 -2.86 7.70 23.04
C PRO A 153 -3.12 6.45 22.18
N PRO A 154 -3.91 6.55 21.09
CA PRO A 154 -4.13 5.43 20.19
C PRO A 154 -2.88 5.10 19.36
N VAL A 155 -2.66 3.80 19.10
CA VAL A 155 -1.49 3.29 18.37
C VAL A 155 -1.89 2.81 16.96
N ALA A 156 -1.28 3.40 15.94
CA ALA A 156 -1.30 2.98 14.55
C ALA A 156 -0.09 2.07 14.23
N ILE A 157 -0.18 1.26 13.19
CA ILE A 157 0.84 0.27 12.82
C ILE A 157 1.30 0.50 11.40
N LEU A 158 2.61 0.63 11.18
CA LEU A 158 3.22 0.46 9.86
C LEU A 158 3.88 -0.93 9.80
N PRO A 159 3.32 -1.87 9.03
CA PRO A 159 3.73 -3.28 9.06
C PRO A 159 5.08 -3.49 8.38
N LEU A 160 6.15 -3.49 9.18
CA LEU A 160 7.51 -3.81 8.73
C LEU A 160 7.95 -5.23 9.16
N GLY A 161 7.13 -5.95 9.91
CA GLY A 161 7.41 -7.34 10.28
C GLY A 161 7.09 -8.31 9.16
N THR A 162 7.18 -9.60 9.46
CA THR A 162 6.81 -10.68 8.55
C THR A 162 5.52 -11.41 8.92
N GLY A 163 5.09 -11.31 10.18
CA GLY A 163 3.84 -11.87 10.71
C GLY A 163 2.70 -10.90 10.49
N ASN A 164 2.77 -9.71 11.09
CA ASN A 164 1.87 -8.55 10.90
C ASN A 164 0.37 -8.91 10.98
N ASP A 165 0.02 -9.86 11.84
CA ASP A 165 -1.35 -10.33 11.99
C ASP A 165 -2.24 -9.23 12.61
N LEU A 166 -1.69 -8.46 13.55
CA LEU A 166 -2.39 -7.32 14.15
C LEU A 166 -2.64 -6.21 13.11
N ALA A 167 -1.64 -5.92 12.28
CA ALA A 167 -1.77 -4.94 11.21
C ALA A 167 -2.83 -5.35 10.17
N ARG A 168 -2.88 -6.63 9.79
CA ARG A 168 -3.94 -7.17 8.91
C ARG A 168 -5.32 -7.03 9.54
N THR A 169 -5.45 -7.32 10.83
CA THR A 169 -6.71 -7.16 11.59
C THR A 169 -7.20 -5.72 11.57
N LEU A 170 -6.26 -4.77 11.73
CA LEU A 170 -6.55 -3.33 11.76
C LEU A 170 -6.53 -2.66 10.37
N ASN A 171 -6.59 -3.44 9.29
CA ASN A 171 -6.59 -3.01 7.88
C ASN A 171 -5.34 -2.25 7.41
N TRP A 172 -4.22 -2.30 8.13
CA TRP A 172 -2.95 -1.69 7.71
C TRP A 172 -2.19 -2.51 6.66
N GLY A 173 -2.57 -3.77 6.48
CA GLY A 173 -2.00 -4.68 5.47
C GLY A 173 -0.94 -5.61 6.03
N GLY A 174 -0.43 -6.49 5.16
CA GLY A 174 0.53 -7.54 5.53
C GLY A 174 2.00 -7.13 5.50
N GLY A 175 2.32 -5.98 4.89
CA GLY A 175 3.68 -5.48 4.75
C GLY A 175 3.69 -4.07 4.16
N TYR A 176 4.82 -3.37 4.31
CA TYR A 176 5.03 -2.06 3.74
C TYR A 176 5.54 -2.17 2.30
N THR A 177 4.91 -1.43 1.39
CA THR A 177 5.19 -1.46 -0.06
C THR A 177 5.60 -0.08 -0.58
N ASP A 178 6.46 0.63 0.15
CA ASP A 178 6.93 1.97 -0.21
C ASP A 178 5.80 3.00 -0.47
N GLU A 179 4.68 2.86 0.26
CA GLU A 179 3.56 3.81 0.19
C GLU A 179 4.03 5.23 0.59
N PRO A 180 3.59 6.30 -0.13
CA PRO A 180 4.02 7.66 0.18
C PRO A 180 3.71 8.06 1.63
N VAL A 181 4.67 8.68 2.33
CA VAL A 181 4.53 9.14 3.73
C VAL A 181 3.27 9.97 3.92
N SER A 182 2.98 10.86 2.96
CA SER A 182 1.76 11.69 2.97
C SER A 182 0.50 10.87 3.18
N LYS A 183 0.38 9.73 2.47
CA LYS A 183 -0.78 8.83 2.57
C LYS A 183 -0.84 8.12 3.92
N ILE A 184 0.31 7.70 4.45
CA ILE A 184 0.42 7.11 5.79
C ILE A 184 -0.04 8.13 6.84
N LEU A 185 0.42 9.37 6.77
CA LEU A 185 0.03 10.45 7.70
C LEU A 185 -1.48 10.71 7.66
N CYS A 186 -2.10 10.78 6.47
CA CYS A 186 -3.55 10.89 6.36
C CYS A 186 -4.27 9.72 7.05
N HIS A 187 -3.82 8.48 6.82
CA HIS A 187 -4.42 7.32 7.46
C HIS A 187 -4.26 7.31 8.98
N VAL A 188 -3.13 7.80 9.49
CA VAL A 188 -2.92 7.95 10.94
C VAL A 188 -3.78 9.06 11.51
N GLU A 189 -4.03 10.15 10.77
CA GLU A 189 -4.85 11.27 11.20
C GLU A 189 -6.36 10.94 11.20
N ASP A 190 -6.84 10.33 10.12
CA ASP A 190 -8.25 10.03 9.85
C ASP A 190 -8.70 8.66 10.38
N GLY A 191 -7.75 7.80 10.72
CA GLY A 191 -8.03 6.45 11.20
C GLY A 191 -8.94 6.45 12.42
N THR A 192 -9.88 5.49 12.42
CA THR A 192 -10.86 5.30 13.49
C THR A 192 -10.18 4.67 14.70
N ILE A 193 -10.56 5.12 15.89
CA ILE A 193 -10.06 4.53 17.12
C ILE A 193 -10.92 3.32 17.45
N VAL A 194 -10.28 2.15 17.56
CA VAL A 194 -10.92 0.89 17.97
C VAL A 194 -10.24 0.38 19.24
N GLN A 195 -10.95 -0.46 20.00
CA GLN A 195 -10.37 -1.12 21.16
C GLN A 195 -9.68 -2.42 20.71
N LEU A 196 -8.64 -2.80 21.44
CA LEU A 196 -7.98 -4.10 21.35
C LEU A 196 -7.91 -4.69 22.75
N ASP A 197 -8.60 -5.80 22.96
CA ASP A 197 -8.48 -6.58 24.19
C ASP A 197 -7.06 -7.10 24.35
N ARG A 198 -6.57 -7.11 25.58
CA ARG A 198 -5.23 -7.61 25.92
C ARG A 198 -5.34 -8.54 27.12
N TRP A 199 -4.53 -9.57 27.12
CA TRP A 199 -4.74 -10.72 28.01
C TRP A 199 -3.51 -11.00 28.86
N ASN A 200 -3.69 -11.11 30.16
CA ASN A 200 -2.65 -11.49 31.10
C ASN A 200 -2.41 -13.00 31.06
N LEU A 201 -1.15 -13.40 31.16
CA LEU A 201 -0.70 -14.76 31.37
C LEU A 201 -0.03 -14.86 32.73
N GLN A 202 -0.70 -15.51 33.67
CA GLN A 202 -0.15 -15.80 34.99
C GLN A 202 0.31 -17.25 35.02
N VAL A 203 1.58 -17.47 35.31
CA VAL A 203 2.21 -18.80 35.32
C VAL A 203 2.64 -19.12 36.73
N GLU A 204 2.08 -20.19 37.26
CA GLU A 204 2.43 -20.78 38.54
C GLU A 204 2.92 -22.21 38.30
N ARG A 205 3.72 -22.73 39.22
CA ARG A 205 4.15 -24.13 39.18
C ARG A 205 2.92 -25.04 39.29
N ASN A 206 2.92 -26.17 38.58
CA ASN A 206 1.89 -27.18 38.79
C ASN A 206 1.90 -27.66 40.27
N PRO A 207 0.81 -27.47 41.03
CA PRO A 207 0.74 -27.85 42.45
C PRO A 207 0.72 -29.37 42.67
N ASP A 208 0.37 -30.15 41.65
CA ASP A 208 0.21 -31.60 41.73
C ASP A 208 1.53 -32.36 41.55
N LEU A 209 2.63 -31.68 41.21
CA LEU A 209 3.93 -32.29 40.94
C LEU A 209 5.01 -31.97 41.99
N PRO A 210 5.75 -32.98 42.49
CA PRO A 210 6.75 -32.84 43.56
C PRO A 210 7.99 -32.02 43.14
N GLN A 211 8.64 -31.36 44.10
CA GLN A 211 9.66 -30.32 43.86
C GLN A 211 10.92 -30.81 43.12
N ASP A 212 11.22 -32.11 43.17
CA ASP A 212 12.52 -32.69 42.82
C ASP A 212 12.61 -33.30 41.41
N GLU A 213 11.56 -33.22 40.58
CA GLU A 213 11.64 -33.67 39.18
C GLU A 213 12.43 -32.64 38.34
N LEU A 214 13.63 -33.04 37.90
CA LEU A 214 14.47 -32.29 36.97
C LEU A 214 13.82 -32.31 35.58
N GLU A 215 12.98 -31.31 35.31
CA GLU A 215 12.40 -31.10 33.98
C GLU A 215 13.13 -30.00 33.20
N ASP A 216 13.36 -30.27 31.92
CA ASP A 216 14.03 -29.36 30.99
C ASP A 216 13.05 -28.31 30.45
N GLY A 217 13.28 -27.04 30.77
CA GLY A 217 12.46 -25.93 30.29
C GLY A 217 12.55 -24.65 31.13
N ALA A 218 11.90 -23.60 30.65
CA ALA A 218 11.76 -22.32 31.35
C ALA A 218 10.67 -22.40 32.42
N CYS A 219 10.89 -21.73 33.56
CA CYS A 219 9.88 -21.60 34.62
C CYS A 219 8.88 -20.46 34.36
N LYS A 220 9.05 -19.68 33.29
CA LYS A 220 8.21 -18.53 32.93
C LYS A 220 8.08 -18.44 31.42
N LEU A 221 6.94 -17.90 30.98
CA LEU A 221 6.72 -17.52 29.58
C LEU A 221 7.57 -16.28 29.21
N PRO A 222 7.92 -16.11 27.92
CA PRO A 222 8.72 -14.97 27.45
C PRO A 222 7.97 -13.63 27.62
N LEU A 223 6.64 -13.68 27.51
CA LEU A 223 5.75 -12.54 27.69
C LEU A 223 4.67 -12.89 28.72
N SER A 224 4.31 -11.91 29.55
CA SER A 224 3.22 -12.02 30.54
C SER A 224 1.89 -11.46 30.02
N VAL A 225 1.88 -10.92 28.80
CA VAL A 225 0.70 -10.36 28.13
C VAL A 225 0.76 -10.76 26.67
N PHE A 226 -0.38 -11.12 26.09
CA PHE A 226 -0.51 -11.27 24.64
C PHE A 226 -1.61 -10.36 24.08
N ASN A 227 -1.43 -9.99 22.81
CA ASN A 227 -2.29 -9.10 22.05
C ASN A 227 -2.90 -9.80 20.84
N ASN A 228 -2.25 -10.85 20.33
CA ASN A 228 -2.69 -11.57 19.14
C ASN A 228 -3.15 -12.97 19.52
N TYR A 229 -2.26 -13.78 20.09
CA TYR A 229 -2.54 -15.17 20.41
C TYR A 229 -1.55 -15.78 21.40
N PHE A 230 -2.01 -16.86 22.03
CA PHE A 230 -1.19 -17.79 22.82
C PHE A 230 -1.43 -19.21 22.29
N SER A 231 -0.37 -19.92 21.92
CA SER A 231 -0.47 -21.28 21.38
C SER A 231 0.44 -22.26 22.12
N LEU A 232 0.08 -23.54 22.03
CA LEU A 232 0.89 -24.63 22.57
C LEU A 232 0.73 -25.90 21.73
N GLY A 233 1.74 -26.75 21.80
CA GLY A 233 1.83 -27.96 21.00
C GLY A 233 2.58 -27.71 19.70
N PHE A 234 2.10 -28.31 18.61
CA PHE A 234 2.87 -28.43 17.36
C PHE A 234 3.30 -27.07 16.77
N ASP A 235 2.42 -26.07 16.73
CA ASP A 235 2.74 -24.74 16.22
C ASP A 235 3.92 -24.10 16.97
N ALA A 236 3.78 -24.01 18.30
CA ALA A 236 4.81 -23.47 19.16
C ALA A 236 6.12 -24.26 19.11
N HIS A 237 6.05 -25.58 18.88
CA HIS A 237 7.23 -26.42 18.72
C HIS A 237 8.02 -26.06 17.46
N VAL A 238 7.33 -25.90 16.31
CA VAL A 238 7.96 -25.48 15.06
C VAL A 238 8.59 -24.10 15.19
N THR A 239 7.90 -23.17 15.85
CA THR A 239 8.45 -21.84 16.10
C THR A 239 9.67 -21.88 17.02
N LEU A 240 9.65 -22.71 18.06
CA LEU A 240 10.79 -22.90 18.97
C LEU A 240 12.01 -23.46 18.24
N GLU A 241 11.84 -24.51 17.44
CA GLU A 241 12.94 -25.10 16.66
C GLU A 241 13.49 -24.10 15.63
N PHE A 242 12.61 -23.31 15.00
CA PHE A 242 13.03 -22.22 14.12
C PHE A 242 13.82 -21.13 14.86
N HIS A 243 13.45 -20.80 16.10
CA HIS A 243 14.17 -19.84 16.92
C HIS A 243 15.56 -20.37 17.32
N GLU A 244 15.64 -21.57 17.88
CA GLU A 244 16.88 -22.23 18.31
C GLU A 244 17.86 -22.41 17.13
N SER A 245 17.34 -22.79 15.96
CA SER A 245 18.17 -22.94 14.75
C SER A 245 18.69 -21.61 14.19
N ARG A 246 17.92 -20.52 14.28
CA ARG A 246 18.37 -19.16 13.93
C ARG A 246 19.42 -18.62 14.88
N GLU A 247 19.27 -18.87 16.19
CA GLU A 247 20.27 -18.50 17.19
C GLU A 247 21.58 -19.29 17.00
N ALA A 248 21.49 -20.56 16.58
CA ALA A 248 22.64 -21.41 16.32
C ALA A 248 23.39 -21.08 15.01
N ASN A 249 22.73 -20.58 13.96
CA ASN A 249 23.35 -20.27 12.66
C ASN A 249 22.75 -19.01 11.97
N PRO A 250 23.19 -17.79 12.30
CA PRO A 250 22.60 -16.55 11.78
C PRO A 250 22.68 -16.38 10.25
N GLU A 251 23.70 -16.94 9.59
CA GLU A 251 23.97 -16.71 8.15
C GLU A 251 23.21 -17.65 7.20
N LYS A 252 22.55 -18.70 7.70
CA LYS A 252 21.96 -19.77 6.85
C LYS A 252 20.45 -19.66 6.62
N PHE A 253 19.77 -18.66 7.16
CA PHE A 253 18.30 -18.61 7.17
C PHE A 253 17.72 -17.44 6.35
N ASN A 254 17.69 -17.61 5.03
CA ASN A 254 16.90 -16.79 4.10
C ASN A 254 15.81 -17.59 3.34
N SER A 255 15.56 -18.85 3.71
CA SER A 255 14.47 -19.63 3.09
C SER A 255 13.52 -20.16 4.15
N ARG A 256 12.26 -19.71 4.08
CA ARG A 256 11.17 -20.08 4.99
C ARG A 256 10.53 -21.42 4.67
N PHE A 257 10.93 -22.08 3.58
CA PHE A 257 10.26 -23.26 3.08
C PHE A 257 10.86 -24.59 3.60
N ARG A 258 12.05 -24.57 4.20
CA ARG A 258 12.77 -25.81 4.58
C ARG A 258 12.40 -26.46 5.91
N ASN A 259 11.46 -25.92 6.69
CA ASN A 259 11.11 -26.43 8.02
C ASN A 259 9.76 -27.16 8.12
N LYS A 260 9.27 -27.78 7.03
CA LYS A 260 7.95 -28.47 7.05
C LYS A 260 7.99 -29.99 6.98
N MET A 261 9.08 -30.63 7.40
CA MET A 261 9.10 -32.09 7.49
C MET A 261 10.03 -32.62 8.57
N PHE A 262 9.61 -32.53 9.85
CA PHE A 262 10.09 -33.46 10.85
C PHE A 262 9.11 -33.63 12.05
N TYR A 263 8.99 -34.90 12.47
CA TYR A 263 8.31 -35.44 13.67
C TYR A 263 6.78 -35.61 13.65
N ALA A 264 6.38 -36.78 13.16
CA ALA A 264 5.19 -37.49 13.65
C ALA A 264 5.57 -38.25 14.94
N GLY A 265 4.76 -38.13 16.00
CA GLY A 265 4.75 -39.15 17.07
C GLY A 265 4.77 -38.72 18.54
N VAL A 266 4.31 -37.52 18.94
CA VAL A 266 4.15 -37.20 20.38
C VAL A 266 2.67 -37.04 20.72
N SER A 267 2.14 -37.99 21.49
CA SER A 267 0.84 -37.85 22.18
C SER A 267 1.02 -36.91 23.37
N TRP A 268 0.28 -35.80 23.39
CA TRP A 268 0.28 -34.85 24.50
C TRP A 268 -0.59 -35.39 25.63
N ASP A 269 -0.03 -36.30 26.42
CA ASP A 269 -0.75 -36.85 27.57
C ASP A 269 -0.92 -35.80 28.67
N MET A 270 -2.19 -35.46 28.88
CA MET A 270 -2.83 -34.75 29.98
C MET A 270 -2.60 -33.24 30.11
N LEU A 271 -3.64 -32.53 29.68
CA LEU A 271 -3.82 -31.10 29.69
C LEU A 271 -5.23 -30.83 30.21
N TYR A 272 -5.37 -30.46 31.47
CA TYR A 272 -6.67 -30.12 32.04
C TYR A 272 -6.99 -28.66 31.70
N ARG A 273 -8.16 -28.43 31.10
CA ARG A 273 -8.56 -27.10 30.62
C ARG A 273 -9.97 -26.75 31.07
N MET A 274 -10.08 -25.74 31.92
CA MET A 274 -11.35 -25.08 32.22
C MET A 274 -11.42 -23.75 31.49
N CYS A 275 -12.51 -23.53 30.75
CA CYS A 275 -12.85 -22.26 30.10
C CYS A 275 -14.18 -21.78 30.68
N ASP A 276 -14.18 -20.65 31.39
CA ASP A 276 -15.35 -20.15 32.14
C ASP A 276 -16.02 -21.22 33.03
N GLY A 277 -15.23 -22.15 33.57
CA GLY A 277 -15.71 -23.29 34.39
C GLY A 277 -16.16 -24.52 33.59
N THR A 278 -16.19 -24.46 32.27
CA THR A 278 -16.46 -25.62 31.39
C THR A 278 -15.18 -26.43 31.19
N ASP A 279 -15.21 -27.73 31.52
CA ASP A 279 -14.10 -28.64 31.28
C ASP A 279 -14.05 -29.11 29.82
N LEU A 280 -13.02 -28.69 29.09
CA LEU A 280 -12.79 -29.06 27.69
C LEU A 280 -11.92 -30.33 27.53
N THR A 281 -11.42 -30.88 28.63
CA THR A 281 -10.51 -32.04 28.62
C THR A 281 -11.06 -33.24 27.83
N PRO A 282 -12.35 -33.63 27.98
CA PRO A 282 -12.90 -34.77 27.22
C PRO A 282 -12.85 -34.56 25.70
N LYS A 283 -13.23 -33.36 25.24
CA LYS A 283 -13.26 -33.01 23.80
C LYS A 283 -11.85 -32.98 23.21
N ILE A 284 -10.87 -32.49 23.97
CA ILE A 284 -9.46 -32.45 23.54
C ILE A 284 -8.89 -33.86 23.42
N GLN A 285 -9.19 -34.74 24.38
CA GLN A 285 -8.73 -36.14 24.38
C GLN A 285 -9.37 -36.96 23.27
N GLU A 286 -10.67 -36.75 23.01
CA GLU A 286 -11.41 -37.43 21.95
C GLU A 286 -10.86 -37.07 20.56
N LEU A 287 -10.72 -35.77 20.28
CA LEU A 287 -10.31 -35.27 18.96
C LEU A 287 -8.79 -35.28 18.75
N LYS A 288 -8.00 -35.56 19.81
CA LYS A 288 -6.54 -35.69 19.79
C LYS A 288 -5.86 -34.52 19.09
N PHE A 289 -6.17 -33.29 19.51
CA PHE A 289 -5.53 -32.10 18.93
C PHE A 289 -4.01 -32.11 19.15
N GLN A 290 -3.26 -31.74 18.11
CA GLN A 290 -1.81 -31.57 18.20
C GLN A 290 -1.40 -30.15 18.57
N CYS A 291 -2.30 -29.18 18.37
CA CYS A 291 -2.10 -27.78 18.68
C CYS A 291 -3.39 -27.18 19.24
N ILE A 292 -3.27 -26.37 20.28
CA ILE A 292 -4.38 -25.56 20.81
C ILE A 292 -3.95 -24.10 20.76
N VAL A 293 -4.81 -23.25 20.22
CA VAL A 293 -4.56 -21.82 20.04
C VAL A 293 -5.67 -21.05 20.75
N PHE A 294 -5.25 -20.08 21.54
CA PHE A 294 -6.08 -19.04 22.16
C PHE A 294 -5.89 -17.77 21.34
N LEU A 295 -6.94 -17.31 20.68
CA LEU A 295 -6.89 -16.15 19.79
C LEU A 295 -7.59 -14.97 20.44
N ASN A 296 -7.01 -13.79 20.24
CA ASN A 296 -7.63 -12.51 20.52
C ASN A 296 -7.97 -11.74 19.25
N ILE A 297 -7.29 -12.04 18.13
CA ILE A 297 -7.53 -11.37 16.85
C ILE A 297 -7.91 -12.39 15.76
N PRO A 298 -8.66 -11.96 14.73
CA PRO A 298 -9.07 -12.85 13.63
C PRO A 298 -7.96 -13.38 12.75
N ARG A 299 -6.76 -12.79 12.80
CA ARG A 299 -5.65 -13.11 11.90
C ARG A 299 -4.59 -13.89 12.65
N TYR A 300 -4.12 -14.94 12.02
CA TYR A 300 -3.10 -15.83 12.56
C TYR A 300 -2.26 -16.39 11.42
N CYS A 301 -1.00 -16.76 11.71
CA CYS A 301 -0.10 -17.41 10.75
C CYS A 301 -0.07 -16.69 9.38
N ALA A 302 0.33 -15.42 9.38
CA ALA A 302 0.44 -14.56 8.18
C ALA A 302 -0.91 -14.18 7.53
N GLY A 303 -1.98 -14.11 8.32
CA GLY A 303 -3.27 -13.58 7.88
C GLY A 303 -4.37 -14.59 7.61
N THR A 304 -4.14 -15.87 7.87
CA THR A 304 -5.20 -16.89 7.86
C THR A 304 -6.27 -16.58 8.92
N MET A 305 -7.48 -17.13 8.75
CA MET A 305 -8.63 -16.88 9.64
C MET A 305 -9.07 -18.18 10.32
N PRO A 306 -8.36 -18.61 11.37
CA PRO A 306 -8.53 -19.93 11.97
C PRO A 306 -9.90 -20.16 12.61
N TRP A 307 -10.62 -19.11 13.05
CA TRP A 307 -11.99 -19.22 13.56
C TRP A 307 -13.03 -19.40 12.44
N GLY A 308 -12.75 -18.93 11.23
CA GLY A 308 -13.69 -18.98 10.10
C GLY A 308 -14.99 -18.22 10.35
N ASN A 309 -16.03 -18.55 9.57
CA ASN A 309 -17.38 -18.00 9.74
C ASN A 309 -18.25 -18.97 10.56
N PRO A 310 -18.79 -18.59 11.73
CA PRO A 310 -19.61 -19.47 12.56
C PRO A 310 -21.04 -19.65 12.04
N GLY A 311 -21.46 -18.98 10.95
CA GLY A 311 -22.85 -18.85 10.49
C GLY A 311 -23.71 -20.12 10.37
N ASP A 312 -23.12 -21.32 10.36
CA ASP A 312 -23.85 -22.60 10.33
C ASP A 312 -24.09 -23.23 11.71
N HIS A 313 -23.42 -22.75 12.77
CA HIS A 313 -23.51 -23.27 14.14
C HIS A 313 -23.94 -22.18 15.13
N ARG A 314 -25.06 -22.37 15.82
CA ARG A 314 -25.63 -21.40 16.77
C ARG A 314 -24.88 -21.26 18.10
N ASP A 315 -23.80 -22.01 18.29
CA ASP A 315 -23.10 -22.11 19.58
C ASP A 315 -22.00 -21.05 19.74
N PHE A 316 -21.60 -20.38 18.66
CA PHE A 316 -20.46 -19.45 18.63
C PHE A 316 -20.78 -18.14 17.92
N GLU A 317 -20.28 -17.03 18.45
CA GLU A 317 -20.39 -15.72 17.83
C GLU A 317 -19.22 -15.45 16.85
N PRO A 318 -19.38 -14.47 15.93
CA PRO A 318 -18.28 -14.00 15.11
C PRO A 318 -17.13 -13.47 15.97
N GLN A 319 -15.91 -13.86 15.63
CA GLN A 319 -14.71 -13.43 16.35
C GLN A 319 -14.54 -11.92 16.27
N ARG A 320 -14.27 -11.31 17.42
CA ARG A 320 -13.93 -9.89 17.56
C ARG A 320 -12.68 -9.76 18.43
N HIS A 321 -12.17 -8.54 18.52
CA HIS A 321 -10.90 -8.23 19.19
C HIS A 321 -11.11 -7.19 20.31
N ASP A 322 -12.39 -6.94 20.64
CA ASP A 322 -12.88 -5.85 21.48
C ASP A 322 -14.17 -6.23 22.23
N ASP A 323 -14.45 -7.53 22.36
CA ASP A 323 -15.65 -8.08 23.01
C ASP A 323 -15.38 -8.71 24.38
N GLY A 324 -14.13 -8.76 24.81
CA GLY A 324 -13.68 -9.36 26.07
C GLY A 324 -13.71 -10.87 26.06
N TYR A 325 -13.68 -11.52 24.88
CA TYR A 325 -13.60 -12.97 24.73
C TYR A 325 -12.30 -13.42 24.06
N ILE A 326 -11.87 -14.63 24.39
CA ILE A 326 -10.83 -15.40 23.70
C ILE A 326 -11.50 -16.55 22.95
N GLU A 327 -11.12 -16.73 21.69
CA GLU A 327 -11.48 -17.92 20.93
C GLU A 327 -10.50 -19.05 21.20
N VAL A 328 -11.02 -20.21 21.60
CA VAL A 328 -10.26 -21.43 21.85
C VAL A 328 -10.45 -22.37 20.66
N ILE A 329 -9.36 -22.65 19.96
CA ILE A 329 -9.35 -23.48 18.75
C ILE A 329 -8.41 -24.66 18.93
N GLY A 330 -8.87 -25.85 18.51
CA GLY A 330 -8.07 -27.05 18.38
C GLY A 330 -7.67 -27.31 16.93
N PHE A 331 -6.42 -27.69 16.71
CA PHE A 331 -5.93 -28.12 15.40
C PHE A 331 -5.46 -29.57 15.42
N THR A 332 -6.02 -30.34 14.49
CA THR A 332 -5.39 -31.55 13.99
C THR A 332 -4.33 -31.21 12.93
N MET A 333 -3.40 -32.11 12.64
CA MET A 333 -2.44 -31.95 11.54
C MET A 333 -3.11 -31.63 10.20
N ALA A 334 -4.25 -32.26 9.92
CA ALA A 334 -5.02 -32.00 8.71
C ALA A 334 -5.59 -30.58 8.69
N SER A 335 -6.24 -30.14 9.78
CA SER A 335 -6.81 -28.78 9.87
C SER A 335 -5.73 -27.69 9.84
N LEU A 336 -4.56 -27.93 10.46
CA LEU A 336 -3.44 -26.99 10.43
C LEU A 336 -2.86 -26.85 9.01
N ALA A 337 -2.78 -27.97 8.26
CA ALA A 337 -2.36 -27.95 6.87
C ALA A 337 -3.38 -27.24 5.96
N ALA A 338 -4.68 -27.44 6.22
CA ALA A 338 -5.76 -26.83 5.46
C ALA A 338 -5.91 -25.31 5.69
N LEU A 339 -5.36 -24.78 6.79
CA LEU A 339 -5.49 -23.36 7.16
C LEU A 339 -5.02 -22.38 6.06
N HIS A 340 -3.97 -22.74 5.32
CA HIS A 340 -3.42 -21.89 4.25
C HIS A 340 -4.28 -21.85 2.99
N VAL A 341 -5.16 -22.85 2.80
CA VAL A 341 -6.11 -22.90 1.66
C VAL A 341 -7.51 -22.46 2.06
N GLY A 342 -7.64 -21.69 3.15
CA GLY A 342 -8.91 -21.17 3.65
C GLY A 342 -9.67 -22.10 4.60
N GLY A 343 -9.03 -23.18 5.07
CA GLY A 343 -9.57 -24.01 6.15
C GLY A 343 -9.63 -23.27 7.48
N HIS A 344 -10.33 -23.86 8.45
CA HIS A 344 -10.44 -23.37 9.82
C HIS A 344 -10.08 -24.48 10.81
N GLY A 345 -9.78 -24.12 12.06
CA GLY A 345 -9.63 -25.09 13.13
C GLY A 345 -10.96 -25.54 13.72
N GLU A 346 -10.91 -26.49 14.64
CA GLU A 346 -12.08 -26.93 15.39
C GLU A 346 -12.39 -25.93 16.52
N ARG A 347 -13.60 -25.37 16.52
CA ARG A 347 -14.03 -24.40 17.53
C ARG A 347 -14.35 -25.12 18.84
N LEU A 348 -13.61 -24.80 19.90
CA LEU A 348 -13.76 -25.45 21.20
C LEU A 348 -14.62 -24.62 22.14
N HIS A 349 -14.31 -23.33 22.28
CA HIS A 349 -15.00 -22.42 23.19
C HIS A 349 -14.75 -20.96 22.80
N GLN A 350 -15.60 -20.05 23.28
CA GLN A 350 -15.33 -18.61 23.34
C GLN A 350 -15.51 -18.18 24.80
N CYS A 351 -14.46 -17.71 25.48
CA CYS A 351 -14.46 -17.56 26.95
C CYS A 351 -13.72 -16.31 27.45
N ARG A 352 -13.95 -15.92 28.72
CA ARG A 352 -13.31 -14.77 29.38
C ARG A 352 -12.20 -15.12 30.34
N GLU A 353 -12.20 -16.35 30.84
CA GLU A 353 -11.15 -16.87 31.69
C GLU A 353 -10.79 -18.29 31.26
N VAL A 354 -9.48 -18.55 31.22
CA VAL A 354 -8.93 -19.85 30.87
C VAL A 354 -7.97 -20.29 31.96
N THR A 355 -8.17 -21.50 32.47
CA THR A 355 -7.23 -22.15 33.40
C THR A 355 -6.69 -23.41 32.77
N LEU A 356 -5.36 -23.47 32.65
CA LEU A 356 -4.62 -24.54 31.99
C LEU A 356 -3.69 -25.21 32.99
N LEU A 357 -3.76 -26.52 33.08
CA LEU A 357 -2.84 -27.30 33.92
C LEU A 357 -2.06 -28.26 33.02
N THR A 358 -0.74 -28.12 33.02
CA THR A 358 0.17 -28.98 32.26
C THR A 358 0.96 -29.90 33.20
N TYR A 359 1.14 -31.16 32.80
CA TYR A 359 1.86 -32.19 33.56
C TYR A 359 3.21 -32.59 32.94
N LYS A 360 3.56 -31.97 31.81
CA LYS A 360 4.83 -32.17 31.12
C LYS A 360 5.33 -30.82 30.62
N SER A 361 6.62 -30.75 30.38
CA SER A 361 7.24 -29.63 29.69
C SER A 361 6.74 -29.54 28.24
N ILE A 362 6.06 -28.44 27.89
CA ILE A 362 5.37 -28.26 26.59
C ILE A 362 5.92 -27.02 25.87
N PRO A 363 6.21 -27.09 24.56
CA PRO A 363 6.45 -25.92 23.73
C PRO A 363 5.21 -25.01 23.67
N MET A 364 5.40 -23.73 23.98
CA MET A 364 4.39 -22.70 23.97
C MET A 364 4.91 -21.45 23.27
N GLN A 365 4.00 -20.61 22.79
CA GLN A 365 4.34 -19.37 22.11
C GLN A 365 3.36 -18.27 22.49
N VAL A 366 3.91 -17.09 22.74
CA VAL A 366 3.15 -15.88 23.05
C VAL A 366 3.44 -14.82 22.00
N ASP A 367 2.45 -14.42 21.20
CA ASP A 367 2.59 -13.38 20.16
C ASP A 367 3.77 -13.55 19.18
N GLY A 368 4.23 -14.78 18.94
CA GLY A 368 5.41 -15.04 18.09
C GLY A 368 6.66 -15.49 18.84
N GLU A 369 6.72 -15.29 20.16
CA GLU A 369 7.88 -15.60 20.99
C GLU A 369 7.75 -17.02 21.61
N PRO A 370 8.56 -18.00 21.17
CA PRO A 370 8.44 -19.37 21.64
C PRO A 370 9.22 -19.63 22.94
N CYS A 371 8.79 -20.63 23.70
CA CYS A 371 9.55 -21.19 24.82
C CYS A 371 9.11 -22.63 25.11
N ARG A 372 9.97 -23.42 25.74
CA ARG A 372 9.57 -24.68 26.38
C ARG A 372 9.23 -24.38 27.84
N LEU A 373 7.97 -24.51 28.23
CA LEU A 373 7.52 -24.23 29.59
C LEU A 373 7.41 -25.52 30.40
N VAL A 374 7.98 -25.54 31.61
CA VAL A 374 7.83 -26.64 32.58
C VAL A 374 6.36 -26.82 33.01
N PRO A 375 5.98 -27.95 33.63
CA PRO A 375 4.63 -28.19 34.13
C PRO A 375 4.13 -27.05 35.00
N SER A 376 3.04 -26.42 34.57
CA SER A 376 2.58 -25.16 35.11
C SER A 376 1.06 -25.10 35.13
N LEU A 377 0.55 -24.34 36.11
CA LEU A 377 -0.79 -23.79 36.12
C LEU A 377 -0.73 -22.41 35.43
N ILE A 378 -1.42 -22.27 34.30
CA ILE A 378 -1.46 -21.03 33.53
C ILE A 378 -2.89 -20.48 33.58
N ARG A 379 -3.02 -19.24 34.01
CA ARG A 379 -4.30 -18.51 34.02
C ARG A 379 -4.26 -17.41 32.99
N ILE A 380 -5.29 -17.36 32.15
CA ILE A 380 -5.51 -16.32 31.16
C ILE A 380 -6.73 -15.50 31.58
N CYS A 381 -6.56 -14.19 31.69
CA CYS A 381 -7.63 -13.28 32.05
C CYS A 381 -7.47 -11.94 31.33
N LEU A 382 -8.59 -11.26 31.09
CA LEU A 382 -8.60 -9.94 30.46
C LEU A 382 -7.79 -8.96 31.32
N ARG A 383 -6.84 -8.26 30.70
CA ARG A 383 -5.98 -7.26 31.34
C ARG A 383 -6.62 -5.87 31.25
N ASN A 384 -6.73 -5.37 30.03
CA ASN A 384 -7.26 -4.07 29.68
C ASN A 384 -7.60 -4.03 28.18
N GLN A 385 -8.14 -2.90 27.73
CA GLN A 385 -8.30 -2.58 26.32
C GLN A 385 -7.33 -1.46 25.92
N ALA A 386 -6.64 -1.65 24.80
CA ALA A 386 -5.76 -0.65 24.22
C ALA A 386 -6.47 0.11 23.10
N ASN A 387 -6.28 1.43 23.06
CA ASN A 387 -6.70 2.25 21.95
C ASN A 387 -5.81 1.99 20.73
N MET A 388 -6.38 1.51 19.64
CA MET A 388 -5.68 1.26 18.37
C MET A 388 -6.27 2.14 17.27
N VAL A 389 -5.45 2.52 16.30
CA VAL A 389 -5.92 3.20 15.09
C VAL A 389 -6.17 2.13 14.03
N GLN A 390 -7.42 1.96 13.62
CA GLN A 390 -7.77 1.15 12.46
C GLN A 390 -7.66 2.00 11.19
N LYS A 391 -6.94 1.50 10.18
CA LYS A 391 -6.85 2.17 8.88
C LYS A 391 -8.25 2.22 8.29
N SER A 392 -8.76 3.43 8.05
CA SER A 392 -10.09 3.61 7.49
C SER A 392 -10.17 2.90 6.13
N LYS A 393 -11.18 2.06 5.92
CA LYS A 393 -11.49 1.50 4.59
C LYS A 393 -12.03 2.54 3.60
N ARG A 394 -11.90 3.84 3.91
CA ARG A 394 -12.39 4.93 3.05
C ARG A 394 -11.79 4.78 1.66
N ARG A 395 -12.67 4.63 0.66
CA ARG A 395 -12.53 5.34 -0.63
C ARG A 395 -12.08 6.75 -0.30
N THR A 396 -10.92 7.10 -0.81
CA THR A 396 -10.26 8.41 -0.74
C THR A 396 -11.29 9.55 -0.68
N SER A 397 -11.54 10.09 0.52
CA SER A 397 -12.38 11.26 0.73
C SER A 397 -11.95 12.01 2.00
N MET A 398 -11.39 13.19 1.76
CA MET A 398 -11.08 14.24 2.75
C MET A 398 -12.37 14.75 3.44
N PRO A 399 -12.28 15.32 4.66
CA PRO A 399 -13.45 15.82 5.40
C PRO A 399 -13.88 17.22 4.92
N PHE A 400 -15.17 17.39 4.62
CA PHE A 400 -15.82 18.72 4.64
C PHE A 400 -16.58 18.89 5.96
N LEU A 401 -16.49 20.08 6.53
CA LEU A 401 -17.23 20.52 7.70
C LEU A 401 -18.76 20.41 7.48
N ASN A 402 -19.45 20.04 8.57
CA ASN A 402 -20.90 20.07 8.82
C ASN A 402 -21.77 18.95 8.20
N ASP A 403 -22.19 18.04 9.10
CA ASP A 403 -23.45 17.26 9.24
C ASP A 403 -24.58 17.41 8.18
N PRO A 404 -25.53 16.46 8.06
CA PRO A 404 -25.46 15.02 7.83
C PRO A 404 -26.25 14.65 6.57
N HIS A 405 -25.64 14.31 5.43
CA HIS A 405 -26.40 13.79 4.27
C HIS A 405 -25.78 12.48 3.79
N SER A 406 -26.60 11.44 3.80
CA SER A 406 -26.42 10.18 3.10
C SER A 406 -25.83 10.41 1.71
N VAL A 407 -24.86 9.57 1.32
CA VAL A 407 -24.40 9.47 -0.07
C VAL A 407 -25.64 9.46 -0.97
N PRO A 408 -25.80 10.40 -1.91
CA PRO A 408 -26.99 10.42 -2.76
C PRO A 408 -27.06 9.10 -3.51
N ASP A 409 -28.17 8.36 -3.38
CA ASP A 409 -28.39 7.08 -4.08
C ASP A 409 -28.20 7.23 -5.60
N ARG A 410 -28.36 8.46 -6.13
CA ARG A 410 -28.14 8.83 -7.53
C ARG A 410 -27.53 10.23 -7.63
N LEU A 411 -26.45 10.34 -8.40
CA LEU A 411 -25.78 11.58 -8.79
C LEU A 411 -26.24 12.00 -10.18
N ARG A 412 -26.53 13.29 -10.34
CA ARG A 412 -26.92 13.90 -11.63
C ARG A 412 -25.78 14.77 -12.12
N ILE A 413 -25.08 14.31 -13.16
CA ILE A 413 -23.77 14.83 -13.54
C ILE A 413 -23.80 15.36 -14.97
N ARG A 414 -23.29 16.58 -15.17
CA ARG A 414 -23.11 17.16 -16.50
C ARG A 414 -21.82 16.66 -17.13
N VAL A 415 -21.89 16.24 -18.40
CA VAL A 415 -20.71 15.78 -19.15
C VAL A 415 -20.27 16.87 -20.12
N ASN A 416 -19.03 17.35 -19.95
CA ASN A 416 -18.43 18.41 -20.75
C ASN A 416 -17.29 17.84 -21.61
N ARG A 417 -17.21 18.29 -22.86
CA ARG A 417 -16.19 17.85 -23.82
C ARG A 417 -15.09 18.91 -23.96
N ILE A 418 -13.82 18.50 -23.89
CA ILE A 418 -12.63 19.33 -24.05
C ILE A 418 -11.82 18.83 -25.25
N SER A 419 -11.29 19.76 -26.06
CA SER A 419 -10.40 19.43 -27.18
C SER A 419 -8.98 19.13 -26.70
N LEU A 420 -8.22 18.35 -27.48
CA LEU A 420 -6.80 18.12 -27.18
C LEU A 420 -5.97 19.41 -27.20
N GLN A 421 -6.30 20.33 -28.11
CA GLN A 421 -5.62 21.62 -28.23
C GLN A 421 -5.80 22.48 -26.96
N ASP A 422 -7.02 22.54 -26.42
CA ASP A 422 -7.30 23.29 -25.19
C ASP A 422 -6.64 22.63 -23.98
N TYR A 423 -6.68 21.30 -23.91
CA TYR A 423 -6.02 20.55 -22.84
C TYR A 423 -4.50 20.79 -22.85
N GLU A 424 -3.82 20.64 -23.97
CA GLU A 424 -2.37 20.84 -24.05
C GLU A 424 -1.95 22.27 -23.67
N GLY A 425 -2.75 23.27 -24.05
CA GLY A 425 -2.47 24.68 -23.74
C GLY A 425 -2.81 25.11 -22.30
N LEU A 426 -3.79 24.48 -21.65
CA LEU A 426 -4.39 25.00 -20.41
C LEU A 426 -4.50 23.98 -19.27
N HIS A 427 -4.01 22.73 -19.42
CA HIS A 427 -4.11 21.71 -18.37
C HIS A 427 -3.51 22.12 -17.02
N TYR A 428 -2.49 23.00 -17.01
CA TYR A 428 -1.88 23.58 -15.79
C TYR A 428 -2.69 24.71 -15.13
N ASP A 429 -3.72 25.24 -15.79
CA ASP A 429 -4.57 26.32 -15.27
C ASP A 429 -6.02 25.86 -15.28
N LYS A 430 -6.43 25.18 -14.19
CA LYS A 430 -7.76 24.57 -14.06
C LYS A 430 -8.89 25.56 -14.27
N GLU A 431 -8.74 26.79 -13.79
CA GLU A 431 -9.75 27.84 -13.95
C GLU A 431 -9.84 28.25 -15.41
N LYS A 432 -8.70 28.46 -16.10
CA LYS A 432 -8.72 28.77 -17.53
C LYS A 432 -9.17 27.63 -18.42
N LEU A 433 -8.90 26.36 -18.10
CA LEU A 433 -9.41 25.22 -18.87
C LEU A 433 -10.92 25.04 -18.65
N ARG A 434 -11.40 25.25 -17.42
CA ARG A 434 -12.84 25.34 -17.13
C ARG A 434 -13.46 26.56 -17.81
N GLU A 435 -12.81 27.71 -17.87
CA GLU A 435 -13.31 28.90 -18.58
C GLU A 435 -13.22 28.77 -20.11
N ALA A 436 -12.20 28.12 -20.66
CA ALA A 436 -12.08 27.78 -22.08
C ALA A 436 -13.21 26.81 -22.49
N SER A 437 -13.63 25.94 -21.56
CA SER A 437 -14.86 25.16 -21.67
C SER A 437 -16.15 26.00 -21.59
N TRP A 438 -16.11 27.30 -21.30
CA TRP A 438 -17.30 28.14 -21.08
C TRP A 438 -17.32 29.48 -21.86
N LYS A 439 -16.24 29.87 -22.55
CA LYS A 439 -16.12 31.22 -23.13
C LYS A 439 -16.81 31.37 -24.48
N GLU A 440 -17.91 32.13 -24.50
CA GLU A 440 -17.96 33.29 -25.40
C GLU A 440 -18.83 34.44 -24.86
N ARG A 441 -18.21 35.62 -24.78
CA ARG A 441 -18.70 36.99 -25.09
C ARG A 441 -17.45 37.88 -25.03
N LEU A 442 -17.07 38.73 -25.99
CA LEU A 442 -17.87 39.56 -26.88
C LEU A 442 -16.98 40.10 -28.03
N ALA A 443 -17.17 39.66 -29.28
CA ALA A 443 -16.85 40.45 -30.49
C ALA A 443 -17.51 39.85 -31.74
N GLY A 444 -18.68 40.38 -32.11
CA GLY A 444 -19.17 40.47 -33.49
C GLY A 444 -19.14 39.24 -34.41
N ALA A 445 -20.35 38.69 -34.63
CA ALA A 445 -20.80 37.95 -35.81
C ALA A 445 -20.37 36.48 -36.01
N ILE A 446 -21.34 35.60 -35.75
CA ILE A 446 -21.68 34.34 -36.45
C ILE A 446 -20.50 33.42 -36.80
N ILE A 447 -20.17 32.49 -35.90
CA ILE A 447 -20.16 31.03 -36.09
C ILE A 447 -19.86 30.40 -34.73
N ALA A 448 -20.74 29.48 -34.31
CA ALA A 448 -20.76 28.88 -32.99
C ALA A 448 -19.68 27.80 -32.81
N ALA A 449 -18.82 27.97 -31.82
CA ALA A 449 -18.05 26.88 -31.21
C ALA A 449 -17.89 27.17 -29.70
N LYS A 450 -18.99 27.06 -28.95
CA LYS A 450 -18.93 26.85 -27.50
C LYS A 450 -18.50 25.40 -27.27
N ALA A 451 -17.64 25.13 -26.28
CA ALA A 451 -17.47 23.75 -25.80
C ALA A 451 -18.84 23.18 -25.46
N ILE A 452 -19.16 22.02 -26.03
CA ILE A 452 -20.54 21.58 -26.12
C ILE A 452 -20.82 20.61 -24.96
N PRO A 453 -21.73 20.93 -24.02
CA PRO A 453 -22.17 19.94 -23.05
C PRO A 453 -22.80 18.78 -23.81
N LEU A 454 -22.25 17.58 -23.62
CA LEU A 454 -22.77 16.35 -24.23
C LEU A 454 -24.16 16.04 -23.68
N GLY A 455 -24.37 16.29 -22.39
CA GLY A 455 -25.66 16.16 -21.73
C GLY A 455 -25.52 15.91 -20.24
N ILE A 456 -26.58 15.38 -19.64
CA ILE A 456 -26.62 15.05 -18.22
C ILE A 456 -26.87 13.55 -18.08
N ILE A 457 -26.02 12.88 -17.32
CA ILE A 457 -26.19 11.47 -16.95
C ILE A 457 -26.65 11.37 -15.51
N VAL A 458 -27.41 10.33 -15.18
CA VAL A 458 -27.80 10.01 -13.81
C VAL A 458 -27.21 8.65 -13.47
N VAL A 459 -26.23 8.64 -12.56
CA VAL A 459 -25.46 7.46 -12.17
C VAL A 459 -25.53 7.25 -10.66
N ARG A 460 -25.26 6.05 -10.16
CA ARG A 460 -25.23 5.82 -8.70
C ARG A 460 -23.96 6.43 -8.09
N GLY A 461 -24.01 6.80 -6.81
CA GLY A 461 -22.84 7.36 -6.10
C GLY A 461 -21.64 6.43 -5.99
N ASP A 462 -21.86 5.13 -6.18
CA ASP A 462 -20.85 4.08 -6.21
C ASP A 462 -20.38 3.68 -7.61
N CYS A 463 -20.86 4.32 -8.68
CA CYS A 463 -20.53 3.99 -10.08
C CYS A 463 -19.05 4.24 -10.40
N ASP A 464 -18.35 3.23 -10.94
CA ASP A 464 -17.01 3.35 -11.52
C ASP A 464 -17.06 4.04 -12.90
N LEU A 465 -15.89 4.48 -13.40
CA LEU A 465 -15.83 5.20 -14.68
C LEU A 465 -16.05 4.29 -15.89
N GLU A 466 -15.74 2.99 -15.80
CA GLU A 466 -16.02 2.03 -16.86
C GLU A 466 -17.52 1.88 -17.08
N THR A 467 -18.28 1.75 -15.99
CA THR A 467 -19.75 1.74 -16.00
C THR A 467 -20.29 3.11 -16.40
N CYS A 468 -19.69 4.21 -15.92
CA CYS A 468 -20.08 5.57 -16.28
C CYS A 468 -19.92 5.84 -17.79
N ARG A 469 -18.88 5.30 -18.43
CA ARG A 469 -18.64 5.39 -19.87
C ARG A 469 -19.81 4.80 -20.66
N MET A 470 -20.38 3.68 -20.22
CA MET A 470 -21.57 3.10 -20.87
C MET A 470 -22.77 4.06 -20.85
N TYR A 471 -22.93 4.89 -19.81
CA TYR A 471 -23.97 5.92 -19.76
C TYR A 471 -23.68 7.09 -20.70
N VAL A 472 -22.41 7.47 -20.86
CA VAL A 472 -21.99 8.52 -21.81
C VAL A 472 -22.17 8.05 -23.26
N ASP A 473 -21.81 6.79 -23.54
CA ASP A 473 -21.99 6.17 -24.87
C ASP A 473 -23.49 6.04 -25.21
N ARG A 474 -24.33 5.60 -24.25
CA ARG A 474 -25.80 5.56 -24.42
C ARG A 474 -26.41 6.95 -24.62
N LEU A 475 -25.94 7.96 -23.90
CA LEU A 475 -26.36 9.35 -24.08
C LEU A 475 -26.09 9.81 -25.53
N GLN A 476 -24.95 9.41 -26.10
CA GLN A 476 -24.59 9.70 -27.49
C GLN A 476 -25.46 8.94 -28.51
N GLU A 477 -25.79 7.67 -28.24
CA GLU A 477 -26.72 6.89 -29.07
C GLU A 477 -28.15 7.48 -29.05
N ASP A 478 -28.64 7.88 -27.88
CA ASP A 478 -29.97 8.50 -27.70
C ASP A 478 -30.06 9.85 -28.46
N LEU A 479 -29.03 10.69 -28.37
CA LEU A 479 -28.92 11.95 -29.13
C LEU A 479 -29.01 11.74 -30.66
N GLN A 480 -28.50 10.62 -31.16
CA GLN A 480 -28.48 10.27 -32.58
C GLN A 480 -29.80 9.60 -33.04
N SER A 481 -30.50 8.90 -32.14
CA SER A 481 -31.82 8.34 -32.43
C SER A 481 -32.89 9.42 -32.62
N VAL A 482 -32.79 10.53 -31.89
CA VAL A 482 -33.72 11.67 -31.96
C VAL A 482 -33.63 12.43 -33.30
N THR A 483 -32.50 12.35 -34.00
CA THR A 483 -32.36 12.94 -35.35
C THR A 483 -33.02 12.13 -36.47
N SER A 484 -33.51 10.92 -36.19
CA SER A 484 -34.04 10.00 -37.22
C SER A 484 -35.50 9.58 -37.02
N ALA A 485 -36.18 9.92 -35.92
CA ALA A 485 -37.58 9.55 -35.72
C ALA A 485 -38.39 10.55 -34.89
N THR A 486 -39.54 10.94 -35.44
CA THR A 486 -40.59 11.76 -34.84
C THR A 486 -41.23 11.06 -33.64
N GLN A 487 -40.75 11.26 -32.41
CA GLN A 487 -41.59 10.99 -31.23
C GLN A 487 -41.14 11.79 -29.98
N ARG A 488 -42.02 12.70 -29.53
CA ARG A 488 -41.91 13.46 -28.28
C ARG A 488 -42.21 12.55 -27.09
N VAL A 489 -41.30 12.47 -26.12
CA VAL A 489 -41.64 12.10 -24.73
C VAL A 489 -41.45 13.34 -23.85
N ARG A 490 -42.57 13.85 -23.33
CA ARG A 490 -42.63 14.91 -22.31
C ARG A 490 -42.51 14.28 -20.93
N TYR A 491 -41.72 14.91 -20.05
CA TYR A 491 -42.01 14.99 -18.62
C TYR A 491 -41.91 16.45 -18.17
N GLN A 492 -42.87 16.85 -17.33
CA GLN A 492 -43.11 18.18 -16.78
C GLN A 492 -41.97 18.63 -15.84
N ASP A 493 -41.38 19.80 -16.09
CA ASP A 493 -41.66 21.00 -15.29
C ASP A 493 -41.05 22.26 -15.94
N GLN A 494 -41.87 23.32 -15.97
CA GLN A 494 -41.57 24.71 -16.36
C GLN A 494 -40.57 25.31 -15.35
N GLU A 495 -39.62 26.20 -15.63
CA GLU A 495 -39.65 27.39 -16.48
C GLU A 495 -38.21 27.92 -16.65
N SER A 496 -37.60 27.77 -17.85
CA SER A 496 -36.57 28.69 -18.38
C SER A 496 -36.24 28.26 -19.81
N SER A 497 -36.74 29.03 -20.77
CA SER A 497 -36.50 28.85 -22.19
C SER A 497 -35.06 29.21 -22.57
N PHE A 498 -34.24 28.21 -22.87
CA PHE A 498 -33.02 28.35 -23.66
C PHE A 498 -33.01 27.28 -24.76
N PRO A 499 -32.71 27.61 -26.03
CA PRO A 499 -32.52 26.61 -27.06
C PRO A 499 -31.30 25.75 -26.70
N ARG A 500 -31.50 24.47 -26.43
CA ARG A 500 -30.41 23.51 -26.15
C ARG A 500 -29.71 23.17 -27.46
N VAL A 501 -28.60 23.82 -27.75
CA VAL A 501 -27.66 23.39 -28.78
C VAL A 501 -26.82 22.27 -28.18
N LEU A 502 -27.11 21.01 -28.56
CA LEU A 502 -26.38 19.80 -28.16
C LEU A 502 -25.39 19.41 -29.27
N SER A 503 -24.25 18.79 -28.94
CA SER A 503 -23.23 18.47 -29.96
C SER A 503 -23.68 17.35 -30.85
N VAL A 504 -23.76 17.62 -32.15
CA VAL A 504 -24.11 16.63 -33.18
C VAL A 504 -22.89 15.77 -33.58
N GLN A 505 -21.69 16.07 -33.06
CA GLN A 505 -20.46 15.36 -33.39
C GLN A 505 -20.24 14.12 -32.51
N ARG A 506 -20.06 12.96 -33.17
CA ARG A 506 -19.71 11.67 -32.54
C ARG A 506 -18.41 11.80 -31.73
N LEU A 507 -18.37 11.22 -30.52
CA LEU A 507 -17.13 11.13 -29.76
C LEU A 507 -16.15 10.19 -30.44
N SER A 508 -14.87 10.55 -30.41
CA SER A 508 -13.80 9.68 -30.89
C SER A 508 -13.75 8.37 -30.10
N PRO A 509 -13.52 7.20 -30.71
CA PRO A 509 -13.31 5.95 -29.97
C PRO A 509 -12.16 5.99 -28.94
N ARG A 510 -11.32 7.02 -29.00
CA ARG A 510 -10.16 7.25 -28.11
C ARG A 510 -10.39 8.33 -27.05
N TRP A 511 -11.62 8.80 -26.84
CA TRP A 511 -11.93 9.77 -25.80
C TRP A 511 -11.63 9.19 -24.40
N CYS A 512 -11.18 10.01 -23.46
CA CYS A 512 -10.83 9.61 -22.09
C CYS A 512 -11.37 10.58 -21.03
N PHE A 513 -11.53 10.13 -19.78
CA PHE A 513 -11.96 11.00 -18.69
C PHE A 513 -10.82 11.90 -18.22
N LEU A 514 -11.17 13.07 -17.70
CA LEU A 514 -10.23 13.97 -17.04
C LEU A 514 -10.57 14.07 -15.55
N ASP A 515 -9.58 13.81 -14.69
CA ASP A 515 -9.67 14.07 -13.27
C ASP A 515 -9.49 15.57 -13.01
N ALA A 516 -10.52 16.19 -12.45
CA ALA A 516 -10.55 17.60 -12.09
C ALA A 516 -10.17 17.86 -10.62
N THR A 517 -10.05 16.82 -9.78
CA THR A 517 -9.94 16.94 -8.32
C THR A 517 -8.50 16.93 -7.79
N SER A 518 -7.56 16.27 -8.48
CA SER A 518 -6.13 16.25 -8.13
C SER A 518 -5.49 17.65 -8.12
N ALA A 519 -4.78 18.03 -7.06
CA ALA A 519 -4.70 19.41 -6.52
C ALA A 519 -4.18 20.58 -7.40
N ASP A 520 -3.67 20.36 -8.60
CA ASP A 520 -2.95 21.40 -9.37
C ASP A 520 -3.18 21.40 -10.90
N ARG A 521 -3.69 20.33 -11.51
CA ARG A 521 -4.00 20.27 -12.95
C ARG A 521 -5.06 19.24 -13.31
N PHE A 522 -5.54 19.25 -14.55
CA PHE A 522 -6.34 18.14 -15.07
C PHE A 522 -5.43 16.97 -15.43
N TYR A 523 -5.80 15.76 -15.00
CA TYR A 523 -5.10 14.52 -15.35
C TYR A 523 -5.95 13.66 -16.27
N ARG A 524 -5.32 13.05 -17.28
CA ARG A 524 -5.98 12.06 -18.14
C ARG A 524 -6.08 10.74 -17.40
N ILE A 525 -7.27 10.17 -17.39
CA ILE A 525 -7.52 8.82 -16.89
C ILE A 525 -7.57 7.92 -18.11
N ASP A 526 -6.59 7.02 -18.21
CA ASP A 526 -6.55 6.08 -19.33
C ASP A 526 -7.65 5.03 -19.18
N ARG A 527 -8.09 4.48 -20.32
CA ARG A 527 -9.19 3.52 -20.37
C ARG A 527 -8.95 2.28 -19.49
N SER A 528 -7.70 1.84 -19.36
CA SER A 528 -7.31 0.73 -18.48
C SER A 528 -7.44 1.06 -16.99
N GLN A 529 -7.55 2.34 -16.61
CA GLN A 529 -7.66 2.79 -15.23
C GLN A 529 -9.11 3.11 -14.82
N GLU A 530 -10.05 3.13 -15.75
CA GLU A 530 -11.45 3.55 -15.48
C GLU A 530 -12.19 2.67 -14.45
N HIS A 531 -11.84 1.38 -14.36
CA HIS A 531 -12.40 0.47 -13.35
C HIS A 531 -11.83 0.69 -11.94
N LEU A 532 -10.74 1.46 -11.83
CA LEU A 532 -10.06 1.79 -10.56
C LEU A 532 -10.54 3.12 -9.97
N HIS A 533 -11.29 3.91 -10.75
CA HIS A 533 -11.75 5.23 -10.36
C HIS A 533 -13.26 5.28 -10.30
N PHE A 534 -13.77 5.96 -9.28
CA PHE A 534 -15.20 6.22 -9.15
C PHE A 534 -15.55 7.62 -9.59
N VAL A 535 -16.78 7.76 -10.09
CA VAL A 535 -17.33 9.05 -10.53
C VAL A 535 -17.16 10.14 -9.47
N THR A 536 -17.42 9.80 -8.20
CA THR A 536 -17.29 10.70 -7.04
C THR A 536 -15.86 11.11 -6.70
N GLU A 537 -14.86 10.38 -7.20
CA GLU A 537 -13.45 10.67 -6.97
C GLU A 537 -12.91 11.71 -7.96
N ILE A 538 -13.57 11.88 -9.11
CA ILE A 538 -13.09 12.78 -10.18
C ILE A 538 -13.99 14.02 -10.38
N SER A 539 -15.23 13.98 -9.89
CA SER A 539 -16.15 15.13 -9.82
C SER A 539 -17.42 14.85 -9.01
N GLN A 540 -18.12 15.90 -8.58
CA GLN A 540 -19.42 15.81 -7.90
C GLN A 540 -20.60 16.21 -8.82
N ASP A 541 -20.43 17.24 -9.64
CA ASP A 541 -21.50 17.81 -10.48
C ASP A 541 -21.20 17.80 -11.99
N GLU A 542 -19.92 17.79 -12.39
CA GLU A 542 -19.50 17.96 -13.79
C GLU A 542 -18.28 17.11 -14.15
N ILE A 543 -18.41 16.16 -15.07
CA ILE A 543 -17.29 15.38 -15.59
C ILE A 543 -16.78 16.00 -16.89
N PHE A 544 -15.46 16.00 -17.06
CA PHE A 544 -14.81 16.44 -18.29
C PHE A 544 -14.26 15.24 -19.05
N ILE A 545 -14.51 15.19 -20.36
CA ILE A 545 -13.93 14.21 -21.25
C ILE A 545 -13.04 14.89 -22.27
N LEU A 546 -11.89 14.30 -22.52
CA LEU A 546 -10.94 14.76 -23.54
C LEU A 546 -11.21 13.99 -24.83
N ASP A 547 -11.48 14.72 -25.90
CA ASP A 547 -11.63 14.15 -27.23
C ASP A 547 -10.44 14.56 -28.13
N PRO A 548 -9.56 13.60 -28.48
CA PRO A 548 -8.38 13.85 -29.32
C PRO A 548 -8.69 14.29 -30.76
N GLU A 549 -9.87 13.95 -31.28
CA GLU A 549 -10.23 14.14 -32.70
C GLU A 549 -11.29 15.24 -32.87
N LEU A 550 -11.49 16.07 -31.85
CA LEU A 550 -12.39 17.22 -31.93
C LEU A 550 -11.81 18.29 -32.88
N VAL A 551 -12.28 18.29 -34.14
CA VAL A 551 -11.87 19.28 -35.15
C VAL A 551 -12.65 20.58 -34.99
N VAL A 552 -11.98 21.63 -34.53
CA VAL A 552 -12.49 23.01 -34.61
C VAL A 552 -12.24 23.51 -36.04
N SER A 553 -13.29 23.63 -36.84
CA SER A 553 -13.16 24.07 -38.23
C SER A 553 -12.88 25.58 -38.31
N GLN A 554 -11.65 25.96 -38.65
CA GLN A 554 -11.34 27.28 -39.18
C GLN A 554 -11.41 27.22 -40.72
N GLN A 555 -12.49 27.71 -41.31
CA GLN A 555 -12.56 27.90 -42.77
C GLN A 555 -12.06 29.31 -43.12
N ALA A 556 -10.89 29.39 -43.74
CA ALA A 556 -10.51 30.50 -44.61
C ALA A 556 -10.75 30.04 -46.06
N GLY A 557 -11.71 30.67 -46.75
CA GLY A 557 -12.02 30.35 -48.15
C GLY A 557 -11.13 31.11 -49.13
N THR A 558 -10.69 30.42 -50.19
CA THR A 558 -10.54 30.98 -51.56
C THR A 558 -10.54 29.84 -52.61
N PRO A 559 -10.96 30.11 -53.87
CA PRO A 559 -11.50 29.13 -54.83
C PRO A 559 -10.42 28.43 -55.71
N PRO A 560 -10.78 27.48 -56.61
CA PRO A 560 -9.88 26.42 -57.07
C PRO A 560 -9.01 26.82 -58.27
N GLY A 561 -7.77 26.34 -58.30
CA GLY A 561 -6.85 26.45 -59.43
C GLY A 561 -5.86 25.28 -59.47
N MET A 562 -5.69 24.70 -60.66
CA MET A 562 -4.92 23.48 -60.99
C MET A 562 -3.39 23.59 -60.79
N PRO A 563 -2.66 22.46 -60.82
CA PRO A 563 -1.26 22.33 -60.35
C PRO A 563 -0.22 22.58 -61.45
N ASP A 564 0.99 23.02 -61.08
CA ASP A 564 2.19 22.70 -61.87
C ASP A 564 3.52 22.78 -61.09
N LEU A 565 4.47 21.97 -61.54
CA LEU A 565 5.84 21.77 -61.03
C LEU A 565 6.79 22.94 -61.35
N VAL A 566 7.90 23.11 -60.59
CA VAL A 566 9.33 23.17 -61.05
C VAL A 566 10.30 23.61 -59.91
N VAL A 567 11.15 22.67 -59.47
CA VAL A 567 12.64 22.63 -59.26
C VAL A 567 13.44 23.78 -58.59
N ASP A 568 14.12 23.41 -57.47
CA ASP A 568 15.45 23.77 -56.88
C ASP A 568 15.94 25.24 -56.81
N ASN A 569 16.78 25.74 -55.87
CA ASN A 569 17.74 25.15 -54.92
C ASN A 569 18.18 26.17 -53.82
N CYS A 570 18.43 25.68 -52.59
CA CYS A 570 19.31 26.12 -51.49
C CYS A 570 19.66 27.61 -51.23
N THR A 571 19.36 28.10 -50.01
CA THR A 571 20.34 28.42 -48.92
C THR A 571 19.67 29.01 -47.66
N GLY A 572 19.96 28.44 -46.47
CA GLY A 572 19.80 29.08 -45.15
C GLY A 572 18.70 28.52 -44.23
N ASP A 573 19.10 27.75 -43.21
CA ASP A 573 18.34 27.15 -42.08
C ASP A 573 17.38 28.12 -41.32
N PRO A 574 16.37 27.67 -40.51
CA PRO A 574 16.21 26.35 -39.87
C PRO A 574 14.87 25.62 -40.12
N ILE A 575 14.91 24.30 -39.94
CA ILE A 575 13.84 23.32 -40.13
C ILE A 575 12.72 23.50 -39.09
N PRO A 576 11.44 23.69 -39.49
CA PRO A 576 10.30 23.51 -38.60
C PRO A 576 10.04 22.01 -38.38
N PHE A 577 9.93 21.62 -37.11
CA PHE A 577 9.69 20.26 -36.62
C PHE A 577 8.35 19.71 -37.15
N LEU A 578 8.37 19.02 -38.29
CA LEU A 578 7.25 18.26 -38.82
C LEU A 578 7.34 16.81 -38.32
N LEU A 579 6.23 16.31 -37.77
CA LEU A 579 5.95 14.89 -37.52
C LEU A 579 6.50 14.02 -38.66
N LEU A 580 7.55 13.25 -38.41
CA LEU A 580 7.91 12.17 -39.33
C LEU A 580 6.75 11.16 -39.35
N SER A 581 6.27 10.83 -40.55
CA SER A 581 5.33 9.71 -40.71
C SER A 581 5.96 8.42 -40.16
N PHE A 582 5.15 7.49 -39.63
CA PHE A 582 5.63 6.19 -39.15
C PHE A 582 6.55 5.50 -40.18
N ALA A 583 6.28 5.68 -41.48
CA ALA A 583 7.11 5.17 -42.56
C ALA A 583 8.56 5.71 -42.53
N ALA A 584 8.77 6.99 -42.22
CA ALA A 584 10.09 7.60 -42.14
C ALA A 584 10.85 7.17 -40.87
N LEU A 585 10.15 7.01 -39.75
CA LEU A 585 10.74 6.49 -38.51
C LEU A 585 11.09 4.99 -38.63
N LEU A 586 10.22 4.20 -39.26
CA LEU A 586 10.46 2.79 -39.57
C LEU A 586 11.67 2.63 -40.50
N GLN A 587 11.82 3.48 -41.52
CA GLN A 587 13.01 3.47 -42.37
C GLN A 587 14.28 3.79 -41.59
N ALA A 588 14.24 4.75 -40.66
CA ALA A 588 15.39 5.05 -39.80
C ALA A 588 15.76 3.85 -38.90
N VAL A 589 14.77 3.14 -38.35
CA VAL A 589 14.97 1.92 -37.58
C VAL A 589 15.56 0.80 -38.44
N ILE A 590 15.00 0.53 -39.62
CA ILE A 590 15.50 -0.52 -40.53
C ILE A 590 16.93 -0.20 -40.99
N ALA A 591 17.25 1.08 -41.23
CA ALA A 591 18.58 1.54 -41.64
C ALA A 591 19.61 1.62 -40.50
N GLY A 592 19.20 1.49 -39.23
CA GLY A 592 20.12 1.58 -38.09
C GLY A 592 20.51 3.01 -37.67
N ASP A 593 19.77 4.04 -38.09
CA ASP A 593 20.11 5.45 -37.83
C ASP A 593 19.59 5.94 -36.46
N LEU A 594 20.35 5.65 -35.40
CA LEU A 594 20.03 6.02 -34.02
C LEU A 594 19.87 7.54 -33.82
N LEU A 595 20.61 8.36 -34.56
CA LEU A 595 20.54 9.83 -34.42
C LEU A 595 19.21 10.37 -34.93
N LYS A 596 18.64 9.79 -35.99
CA LYS A 596 17.28 10.14 -36.43
C LYS A 596 16.22 9.60 -35.48
N VAL A 597 16.39 8.40 -34.93
CA VAL A 597 15.44 7.81 -33.96
C VAL A 597 15.39 8.61 -32.66
N SER A 598 16.55 9.05 -32.14
CA SER A 598 16.64 9.78 -30.87
C SER A 598 16.16 11.24 -30.95
N LYS A 599 16.42 11.93 -32.06
CA LYS A 599 15.98 13.33 -32.25
C LYS A 599 14.47 13.50 -32.37
N VAL A 600 13.74 12.44 -32.70
CA VAL A 600 12.32 12.50 -33.05
C VAL A 600 11.41 12.46 -31.81
N GLY A 601 11.92 12.12 -30.60
CA GLY A 601 11.21 12.28 -29.32
C GLY A 601 9.78 11.71 -29.28
N SER A 602 9.47 10.77 -30.17
CA SER A 602 8.09 10.38 -30.50
C SER A 602 7.63 9.18 -29.70
N ASN A 603 6.31 9.04 -29.58
CA ASN A 603 5.67 7.89 -28.96
C ASN A 603 6.16 6.57 -29.60
N LEU A 604 6.86 5.73 -28.84
CA LEU A 604 7.45 4.47 -29.33
C LEU A 604 6.42 3.32 -29.45
N LEU A 605 5.16 3.56 -29.07
CA LEU A 605 4.03 2.63 -29.24
C LEU A 605 3.47 2.58 -30.67
N ILE A 606 4.03 3.32 -31.61
CA ILE A 606 3.50 3.33 -32.98
C ILE A 606 3.73 1.94 -33.61
N GLN A 607 2.64 1.37 -34.11
CA GLN A 607 2.61 0.11 -34.83
C GLN A 607 2.38 0.36 -36.32
N GLY A 608 2.97 -0.50 -37.15
CA GLY A 608 2.69 -0.54 -38.57
C GLY A 608 1.31 -1.13 -38.89
N PRO A 609 0.92 -1.14 -40.17
CA PRO A 609 -0.32 -1.76 -40.65
C PRO A 609 -0.45 -3.25 -40.31
N ASP A 610 0.67 -3.91 -40.03
CA ASP A 610 0.84 -5.31 -39.64
C ASP A 610 0.86 -5.50 -38.10
N HIS A 611 0.58 -4.44 -37.33
CA HIS A 611 0.77 -4.39 -35.88
C HIS A 611 2.21 -4.65 -35.42
N CYS A 612 3.21 -4.62 -36.31
CA CYS A 612 4.61 -4.71 -35.93
C CYS A 612 5.06 -3.37 -35.32
N SER A 613 5.60 -3.42 -34.10
CA SER A 613 6.23 -2.24 -33.49
C SER A 613 7.65 -2.02 -34.00
N LEU A 614 8.16 -0.81 -33.77
CA LEU A 614 9.57 -0.48 -34.04
C LEU A 614 10.55 -1.45 -33.36
N LEU A 615 10.18 -1.99 -32.19
CA LEU A 615 10.98 -3.00 -31.48
C LEU A 615 11.06 -4.33 -32.25
N HIS A 616 9.97 -4.76 -32.91
CA HIS A 616 9.98 -5.97 -33.75
C HIS A 616 10.93 -5.81 -34.94
N HIS A 617 10.91 -4.64 -35.59
CA HIS A 617 11.77 -4.36 -36.72
C HIS A 617 13.24 -4.25 -36.29
N ALA A 618 13.55 -3.50 -35.23
CA ALA A 618 14.91 -3.38 -34.69
C ALA A 618 15.49 -4.74 -34.26
N ALA A 619 14.66 -5.58 -33.60
CA ALA A 619 15.04 -6.92 -33.18
C ALA A 619 15.23 -7.88 -34.36
N LYS A 620 14.45 -7.73 -35.44
CA LYS A 620 14.60 -8.53 -36.67
C LYS A 620 15.84 -8.11 -37.47
N THR A 621 16.13 -6.82 -37.56
CA THR A 621 17.25 -6.30 -38.37
C THR A 621 18.60 -6.34 -37.66
N GLY A 622 18.64 -6.56 -36.34
CA GLY A 622 19.89 -6.73 -35.60
C GLY A 622 20.49 -5.46 -35.02
N HIS A 623 19.72 -4.37 -34.90
CA HIS A 623 20.24 -3.07 -34.44
C HIS A 623 20.19 -2.94 -32.91
N SER A 624 21.21 -3.48 -32.23
CA SER A 624 21.28 -3.53 -30.75
C SER A 624 21.15 -2.17 -30.07
N GLU A 625 21.78 -1.12 -30.61
CA GLU A 625 21.74 0.22 -30.02
C GLU A 625 20.34 0.86 -30.10
N ILE A 626 19.60 0.57 -31.17
CA ILE A 626 18.21 1.03 -31.31
C ILE A 626 17.30 0.24 -30.38
N VAL A 627 17.51 -1.08 -30.25
CA VAL A 627 16.77 -1.90 -29.26
C VAL A 627 17.00 -1.35 -27.86
N LYS A 628 18.25 -1.09 -27.46
CA LYS A 628 18.59 -0.52 -26.16
C LYS A 628 17.92 0.84 -25.94
N TYR A 629 17.99 1.74 -26.92
CA TYR A 629 17.32 3.03 -26.86
C TYR A 629 15.80 2.91 -26.66
N ILE A 630 15.15 2.00 -27.42
CA ILE A 630 13.70 1.74 -27.30
C ILE A 630 13.35 1.15 -25.93
N LEU A 631 14.18 0.26 -25.38
CA LEU A 631 13.96 -0.34 -24.06
C LEU A 631 14.15 0.65 -22.91
N GLU A 632 15.06 1.63 -23.05
CA GLU A 632 15.30 2.66 -22.04
C GLU A 632 14.24 3.77 -22.02
N HIS A 633 13.61 4.05 -23.17
CA HIS A 633 12.69 5.20 -23.34
C HIS A 633 11.25 4.81 -23.70
N GLY A 634 10.98 3.54 -23.97
CA GLY A 634 9.67 3.00 -24.33
C GLY A 634 8.94 2.35 -23.15
N PRO A 635 7.59 2.25 -23.19
CA PRO A 635 6.83 1.57 -22.15
C PRO A 635 7.10 0.06 -22.15
N SER A 636 7.08 -0.55 -20.97
CA SER A 636 7.36 -1.98 -20.75
C SER A 636 6.41 -2.92 -21.50
N GLU A 637 5.21 -2.44 -21.83
CA GLU A 637 4.21 -3.18 -22.63
C GLU A 637 4.74 -3.59 -24.02
N LEU A 638 5.72 -2.85 -24.57
CA LEU A 638 6.33 -3.13 -25.87
C LEU A 638 7.02 -4.51 -25.95
N LEU A 639 7.50 -5.03 -24.81
CA LEU A 639 8.30 -6.25 -24.73
C LEU A 639 7.53 -7.51 -25.17
N ASP A 640 6.26 -7.58 -24.75
CA ASP A 640 5.40 -8.74 -24.97
C ASP A 640 4.31 -8.49 -26.02
N MET A 641 4.34 -7.37 -26.74
CA MET A 641 3.45 -7.19 -27.89
C MET A 641 3.74 -8.24 -28.96
N THR A 642 2.69 -8.74 -29.58
CA THR A 642 2.75 -9.72 -30.66
C THR A 642 2.36 -9.05 -31.97
N ASP A 643 3.07 -9.33 -33.06
CA ASP A 643 2.63 -8.91 -34.39
C ASP A 643 1.36 -9.66 -34.83
N SER A 644 0.59 -9.07 -35.75
CA SER A 644 -0.70 -9.63 -36.16
C SER A 644 -0.61 -10.74 -37.20
N GLU A 645 0.51 -10.87 -37.90
CA GLU A 645 0.67 -11.84 -39.00
C GLU A 645 1.13 -13.21 -38.51
N THR A 646 2.07 -13.26 -37.58
CA THR A 646 2.67 -14.49 -37.05
C THR A 646 2.45 -14.67 -35.56
N GLY A 647 2.01 -13.64 -34.83
CA GLY A 647 1.87 -13.69 -33.38
C GLY A 647 3.22 -13.69 -32.65
N GLU A 648 4.30 -13.34 -33.33
CA GLU A 648 5.65 -13.35 -32.77
C GLU A 648 5.89 -12.08 -31.95
N THR A 649 6.63 -12.21 -30.84
CA THR A 649 7.16 -11.05 -30.09
C THR A 649 8.50 -10.59 -30.65
N ALA A 650 9.02 -9.45 -30.20
CA ALA A 650 10.37 -9.00 -30.55
C ALA A 650 11.46 -10.05 -30.23
N LEU A 651 11.30 -10.79 -29.13
CA LEU A 651 12.22 -11.87 -28.75
C LEU A 651 12.15 -13.05 -29.73
N HIS A 652 10.98 -13.39 -30.27
CA HIS A 652 10.87 -14.41 -31.32
C HIS A 652 11.60 -13.99 -32.61
N LYS A 653 11.46 -12.72 -33.01
CA LYS A 653 12.14 -12.20 -34.20
C LYS A 653 13.66 -12.21 -34.02
N ALA A 654 14.17 -11.79 -32.85
CA ALA A 654 15.59 -11.83 -32.53
C ALA A 654 16.14 -13.27 -32.49
N ALA A 655 15.40 -14.20 -31.87
CA ALA A 655 15.78 -15.62 -31.79
C ALA A 655 15.79 -16.30 -33.17
N CYS A 656 14.81 -16.01 -34.03
CA CYS A 656 14.74 -16.52 -35.39
C CYS A 656 15.92 -16.04 -36.26
N GLN A 657 16.45 -14.84 -35.99
CA GLN A 657 17.57 -14.25 -36.72
C GLN A 657 18.93 -14.49 -36.04
N ARG A 658 18.96 -15.25 -34.93
CA ARG A 658 20.16 -15.60 -34.16
C ARG A 658 20.90 -14.38 -33.58
N HIS A 659 20.18 -13.30 -33.28
CA HIS A 659 20.73 -12.08 -32.69
C HIS A 659 20.90 -12.22 -31.18
N ARG A 660 21.94 -12.98 -30.76
CA ARG A 660 22.17 -13.36 -29.35
C ARG A 660 22.23 -12.17 -28.38
N SER A 661 22.91 -11.09 -28.75
CA SER A 661 23.02 -9.87 -27.92
C SER A 661 21.68 -9.16 -27.72
N ILE A 662 20.83 -9.15 -28.75
CA ILE A 662 19.48 -8.58 -28.66
C ILE A 662 18.56 -9.47 -27.82
N CYS A 663 18.69 -10.80 -27.95
CA CYS A 663 17.97 -11.72 -27.06
C CYS A 663 18.34 -11.47 -25.60
N GLN A 664 19.63 -11.30 -25.28
CA GLN A 664 20.08 -10.95 -23.93
C GLN A 664 19.44 -9.63 -23.45
N LEU A 665 19.54 -8.55 -24.23
CA LEU A 665 18.94 -7.26 -23.89
C LEU A 665 17.43 -7.34 -23.63
N LEU A 666 16.70 -8.13 -24.42
CA LEU A 666 15.25 -8.32 -24.25
C LEU A 666 14.92 -9.18 -23.01
N VAL A 667 15.71 -10.23 -22.73
CA VAL A 667 15.57 -11.03 -21.51
C VAL A 667 15.86 -10.20 -20.27
N ASP A 668 16.93 -9.40 -20.28
CA ASP A 668 17.32 -8.51 -19.18
C ASP A 668 16.28 -7.43 -18.92
N ALA A 669 15.59 -6.96 -19.97
CA ALA A 669 14.47 -6.03 -19.87
C ALA A 669 13.15 -6.68 -19.40
N GLY A 670 13.11 -8.01 -19.23
CA GLY A 670 11.95 -8.73 -18.71
C GLY A 670 10.98 -9.29 -19.75
N ALA A 671 11.40 -9.49 -21.01
CA ALA A 671 10.54 -10.11 -22.02
C ALA A 671 10.11 -11.53 -21.64
N SER A 672 8.86 -11.89 -21.94
CA SER A 672 8.32 -13.22 -21.65
C SER A 672 9.00 -14.31 -22.48
N LEU A 673 9.59 -15.28 -21.79
CA LEU A 673 10.21 -16.46 -22.40
C LEU A 673 9.19 -17.55 -22.76
N ARG A 674 7.95 -17.42 -22.25
CA ARG A 674 6.90 -18.46 -22.35
C ARG A 674 5.83 -18.16 -23.40
N LYS A 675 5.75 -16.92 -23.89
CA LYS A 675 4.74 -16.53 -24.87
C LYS A 675 4.96 -17.31 -26.16
N THR A 676 3.88 -17.85 -26.72
CA THR A 676 3.92 -18.66 -27.95
C THR A 676 3.42 -17.85 -29.14
N ASP A 677 4.03 -18.06 -30.30
CA ASP A 677 3.53 -17.54 -31.57
C ASP A 677 2.22 -18.24 -32.01
N SER A 678 1.65 -17.84 -33.15
CA SER A 678 0.43 -18.45 -33.71
C SER A 678 0.57 -19.93 -34.09
N LYS A 679 1.80 -20.46 -34.13
CA LYS A 679 2.12 -21.87 -34.38
C LYS A 679 2.45 -22.63 -33.09
N GLY A 680 2.24 -22.02 -31.93
CA GLY A 680 2.52 -22.60 -30.61
C GLY A 680 4.00 -22.68 -30.26
N LYS A 681 4.88 -21.96 -30.98
CA LYS A 681 6.33 -22.02 -30.79
C LYS A 681 6.78 -20.91 -29.85
N THR A 682 7.65 -21.24 -28.90
CA THR A 682 8.30 -20.27 -28.01
C THR A 682 9.52 -19.62 -28.67
N PRO A 683 10.11 -18.55 -28.09
CA PRO A 683 11.35 -17.98 -28.61
C PRO A 683 12.51 -18.98 -28.62
N ARG A 684 12.55 -19.90 -27.64
CA ARG A 684 13.49 -21.03 -27.62
C ARG A 684 13.33 -21.92 -28.85
N ASP A 685 12.09 -22.29 -29.19
CA ASP A 685 11.82 -23.15 -30.35
C ASP A 685 12.24 -22.47 -31.66
N LYS A 686 12.14 -21.14 -31.73
CA LYS A 686 12.64 -20.36 -32.87
C LYS A 686 14.17 -20.37 -32.94
N ALA A 687 14.87 -20.23 -31.82
CA ALA A 687 16.32 -20.35 -31.77
C ALA A 687 16.80 -21.75 -32.21
N GLN A 688 16.10 -22.80 -31.76
CA GLN A 688 16.39 -24.18 -32.16
C GLN A 688 16.14 -24.41 -33.67
N GLN A 689 15.04 -23.87 -34.21
CA GLN A 689 14.72 -23.96 -35.64
C GLN A 689 15.69 -23.15 -36.52
N ALA A 690 16.23 -22.05 -35.98
CA ALA A 690 17.27 -21.26 -36.63
C ALA A 690 18.67 -21.93 -36.55
N GLY A 691 18.81 -23.07 -35.87
CA GLY A 691 20.06 -23.80 -35.73
C GLY A 691 21.03 -23.21 -34.70
N ASP A 692 20.53 -22.47 -33.71
CA ASP A 692 21.33 -21.87 -32.63
C ASP A 692 21.07 -22.57 -31.28
N ALA A 693 21.70 -23.74 -31.10
CA ALA A 693 21.54 -24.55 -29.90
C ALA A 693 22.04 -23.87 -28.62
N ASP A 694 23.07 -23.03 -28.71
CA ASP A 694 23.60 -22.28 -27.57
C ASP A 694 22.58 -21.25 -27.08
N LEU A 695 21.96 -20.51 -28.01
CA LEU A 695 20.91 -19.54 -27.68
C LEU A 695 19.65 -20.22 -27.14
N ALA A 696 19.27 -21.38 -27.70
CA ALA A 696 18.16 -22.16 -27.17
C ALA A 696 18.42 -22.62 -25.72
N SER A 697 19.65 -23.07 -25.43
CA SER A 697 20.06 -23.46 -24.07
C SER A 697 20.08 -22.27 -23.11
N TYR A 698 20.54 -21.11 -23.58
CA TYR A 698 20.50 -19.85 -22.82
C TYR A 698 19.05 -19.48 -22.43
N LEU A 699 18.13 -19.48 -23.40
CA LEU A 699 16.71 -19.15 -23.15
C LEU A 699 16.04 -20.17 -22.23
N GLU A 700 16.37 -21.47 -22.34
CA GLU A 700 15.86 -22.52 -21.45
C GLU A 700 16.35 -22.35 -20.01
N SER A 701 17.63 -22.04 -19.80
CA SER A 701 18.19 -21.81 -18.46
C SER A 701 17.53 -20.62 -17.74
N HIS A 702 17.25 -19.53 -18.47
CA HIS A 702 16.58 -18.35 -17.92
C HIS A 702 15.09 -18.58 -17.69
N GLN A 703 14.45 -19.40 -18.53
CA GLN A 703 13.07 -19.82 -18.33
C GLN A 703 12.91 -20.63 -17.04
N ASN A 704 13.83 -21.57 -16.77
CA ASN A 704 13.81 -22.37 -15.53
C ASN A 704 14.07 -21.50 -14.29
N TYR A 705 14.94 -20.49 -14.39
CA TYR A 705 15.18 -19.54 -13.29
C TYR A 705 13.95 -18.66 -13.00
N GLN A 706 13.25 -18.18 -14.04
CA GLN A 706 11.99 -17.45 -13.88
C GLN A 706 10.88 -18.31 -13.27
N ILE A 707 10.80 -19.60 -13.59
CA ILE A 707 9.84 -20.54 -12.98
C ILE A 707 10.07 -20.67 -11.48
N VAL A 708 11.33 -20.85 -11.04
CA VAL A 708 11.66 -20.90 -9.61
C VAL A 708 11.28 -19.58 -8.92
N SER A 709 11.58 -18.43 -9.54
CA SER A 709 11.22 -17.12 -8.98
C SER A 709 9.72 -16.80 -8.98
N HIS A 710 8.94 -17.37 -9.92
CA HIS A 710 7.50 -17.15 -10.04
C HIS A 710 6.71 -18.14 -9.17
N GLU A 711 7.22 -19.35 -8.95
CA GLU A 711 6.73 -20.25 -7.89
C GLU A 711 6.97 -19.64 -6.50
N ASP A 712 8.09 -18.93 -6.30
CA ASP A 712 8.37 -18.12 -5.10
C ASP A 712 7.44 -16.89 -4.94
N LEU A 713 6.82 -16.41 -6.03
CA LEU A 713 5.85 -15.29 -6.04
C LEU A 713 4.39 -15.76 -5.97
N GLU A 714 4.04 -16.91 -6.54
CA GLU A 714 2.69 -17.52 -6.41
C GLU A 714 2.50 -18.23 -5.06
N THR A 715 3.58 -18.60 -4.37
CA THR A 715 3.53 -19.04 -2.96
C THR A 715 3.65 -17.88 -1.95
N ALA A 716 3.79 -16.64 -2.43
CA ALA A 716 3.64 -15.44 -1.62
C ALA A 716 2.16 -14.98 -1.59
N VAL A 717 1.30 -15.83 -1.01
CA VAL A 717 -0.07 -15.44 -0.59
C VAL A 717 -0.21 -15.68 0.90
#